data_AF-A0A7D8UZK4-F1
#
_entry.id   AF-A0A7D8UZK4-F1
#
_cell.length_a   1.000
_cell.length_b   1.000
_cell.length_c   1.000
_cell.angle_alpha   90.00
_cell.angle_beta   90.00
_cell.angle_gamma   90.00
#
_symmetry.space_group_name_H-M   'P 1'
#
loop_
_entity.id
_entity.type
_entity.pdbx_description
1 polymer ?
#
loop_
_entity_poly.entity_id
_entity_poly.type
_entity_poly.pdbx_seq_one_letter_code
_entity_poly.pdbx_strand_id
1 'polypeptide(L)'
;MQNANFEEYYKAQGIVPEDEWDSFVNILKEELPTTFRVTGSRAHASVINNLIKDTYVPSMQNCEVDGVKYDPPQAIGWYPEGLAWELSAPKRIVRKQPAFKSFQRFLVGETEVGNLSRQEAVSMIPPLLMDVEPHHRCLDMCAAPGSKTAQIIEALNPHHTESTGMLIANDADYKRTHMLVHQTGRMPSKGLVVTNFDATMFPNISLGNGETLKFDRILGDVPCSGDGTMRKNREIWRKWSPMDGNSLHIVQLRILDRAMNMLKPGGRLVYSTCSFNPAENEAVVAAALNAHPGEFSIVDVSDKLPNLKRRPGITTWKVASHPDGKNVYHETYEAYRAAVEAGEERDKDKDKGIPKTVWPPANATELGLERSLRLLPHDQNTGGFFVCVLEKKLTPDAVAPDAVRVNIDELPEAEEGVEAIDDKGSLSLKRQLSPSVEAAEVAAKKAKVEAGTATKREKRDLAFREDPFSFVDPNHTEVDSIVQWFKLKDSFPRDKLLVRNEYGNPLRTMYIVNDVVKAVISNNDYTRLRMISAGVKAFVRQDSQKRDEIGCKWRVSSAGILEVLQYVPAEKVHTITLESFRTLEEEMYPPIDKFSGEFRELLDKSEVGNLLIKVEAGEGAGGKLDLPMYLPVWKAKNSMSLLIDKREKA
;
A
#
# COMPACT_ATOMS: atom_id res chain seq x y z
N MET A 1 -25.69 -14.18 17.12
CA MET A 1 -24.24 -14.39 16.90
C MET A 1 -23.67 -14.83 18.21
N GLN A 2 -23.51 -16.14 18.37
CA GLN A 2 -22.86 -16.76 19.51
C GLN A 2 -22.01 -17.90 18.93
N ASN A 3 -20.79 -18.03 19.43
CA ASN A 3 -19.91 -19.15 19.12
C ASN A 3 -19.28 -19.54 20.45
N ALA A 4 -19.74 -20.65 21.03
CA ALA A 4 -19.30 -21.10 22.34
C ALA A 4 -17.79 -21.37 22.36
N ASN A 5 -17.24 -21.94 21.29
CA ASN A 5 -15.80 -22.23 21.18
C ASN A 5 -14.97 -20.94 21.18
N PHE A 6 -15.43 -19.89 20.50
CA PHE A 6 -14.78 -18.56 20.52
C PHE A 6 -14.77 -17.97 21.93
N GLU A 7 -15.92 -17.95 22.59
CA GLU A 7 -16.03 -17.35 23.92
C GLU A 7 -15.24 -18.13 24.97
N GLU A 8 -15.32 -19.46 24.94
CA GLU A 8 -14.55 -20.34 25.82
C GLU A 8 -13.04 -20.14 25.62
N TYR A 9 -12.58 -20.11 24.36
CA TYR A 9 -11.17 -19.93 24.04
C TYR A 9 -10.62 -18.61 24.53
N TYR A 10 -11.26 -17.49 24.18
CA TYR A 10 -10.72 -16.17 24.53
C TYR A 10 -10.85 -15.83 26.01
N LYS A 11 -11.83 -16.39 26.72
CA LYS A 11 -11.84 -16.39 28.19
C LYS A 11 -10.68 -17.18 28.77
N ALA A 12 -10.39 -18.36 28.21
CA ALA A 12 -9.27 -19.19 28.66
C ALA A 12 -7.90 -18.55 28.42
N GLN A 13 -7.76 -17.69 27.39
CA GLN A 13 -6.54 -16.93 27.12
C GLN A 13 -6.30 -15.78 28.11
N GLY A 14 -7.35 -15.20 28.71
CA GLY A 14 -7.22 -14.07 29.65
C GLY A 14 -6.76 -12.75 29.01
N ILE A 15 -6.86 -12.60 27.68
CA ILE A 15 -6.50 -11.36 26.96
C ILE A 15 -7.51 -10.24 27.26
N VAL A 16 -8.77 -10.61 27.46
CA VAL A 16 -9.85 -9.73 27.87
C VAL A 16 -10.19 -10.06 29.33
N PRO A 17 -10.08 -9.10 30.28
CA PRO A 17 -10.55 -9.25 31.64
C PRO A 17 -12.03 -9.67 31.70
N GLU A 18 -12.40 -10.50 32.69
CA GLU A 18 -13.76 -11.04 32.80
C GLU A 18 -14.83 -9.95 32.96
N ASP A 19 -14.51 -8.85 33.65
CA ASP A 19 -15.38 -7.70 33.88
C ASP A 19 -15.60 -6.83 32.62
N GLU A 20 -14.74 -6.97 31.62
CA GLU A 20 -14.86 -6.28 30.33
C GLU A 20 -15.44 -7.17 29.21
N TRP A 21 -15.60 -8.47 29.47
CA TRP A 21 -15.96 -9.46 28.47
C TRP A 21 -17.23 -9.10 27.70
N ASP A 22 -18.27 -8.66 28.42
CA ASP A 22 -19.54 -8.29 27.80
C ASP A 22 -19.39 -7.07 26.89
N SER A 23 -18.56 -6.09 27.26
CA SER A 23 -18.24 -4.93 26.42
C SER A 23 -17.54 -5.37 25.13
N PHE A 24 -16.51 -6.22 25.24
CA PHE A 24 -15.80 -6.79 24.10
C PHE A 24 -16.72 -7.56 23.14
N VAL A 25 -17.57 -8.44 23.66
CA VAL A 25 -18.51 -9.21 22.84
C VAL A 25 -19.59 -8.31 22.22
N ASN A 26 -20.03 -7.26 22.90
CA ASN A 26 -21.05 -6.35 22.38
C ASN A 26 -20.49 -5.46 21.26
N ILE A 27 -19.30 -4.88 21.42
CA ILE A 27 -18.72 -4.01 20.38
C ILE A 27 -18.42 -4.77 19.09
N LEU A 28 -18.08 -6.07 19.19
CA LEU A 28 -17.84 -6.90 18.01
C LEU A 28 -19.11 -7.12 17.15
N LYS A 29 -20.30 -6.93 17.73
CA LYS A 29 -21.59 -7.03 17.02
C LYS A 29 -21.97 -5.72 16.32
N GLU A 30 -21.26 -4.62 16.60
CA GLU A 30 -21.53 -3.29 16.05
C GLU A 30 -20.75 -3.01 14.76
N GLU A 31 -21.30 -2.13 13.91
CA GLU A 31 -20.62 -1.66 12.70
C GLU A 31 -19.41 -0.80 13.06
N LEU A 32 -18.33 -0.89 12.28
CA LEU A 32 -17.18 0.00 12.42
C LEU A 32 -17.52 1.43 11.94
N PRO A 33 -16.93 2.46 12.58
CA PRO A 33 -16.96 3.80 12.01
C PRO A 33 -16.26 3.82 10.65
N THR A 34 -16.69 4.71 9.77
CA THR A 34 -16.00 4.93 8.50
C THR A 34 -14.76 5.77 8.74
N THR A 35 -13.57 5.20 8.54
CA THR A 35 -12.31 5.91 8.74
C THR A 35 -11.58 6.17 7.43
N PHE A 36 -10.89 7.30 7.36
CA PHE A 36 -10.12 7.72 6.20
C PHE A 36 -8.97 8.64 6.64
N ARG A 37 -7.96 8.76 5.78
CA ARG A 37 -6.81 9.64 5.98
C ARG A 37 -6.65 10.57 4.80
N VAL A 38 -6.21 11.78 5.06
CA VAL A 38 -5.81 12.76 4.07
C VAL A 38 -4.41 12.41 3.58
N THR A 39 -4.22 12.42 2.25
CA THR A 39 -3.01 11.98 1.57
C THR A 39 -2.44 13.05 0.65
N GLY A 40 -1.26 12.79 0.08
CA GLY A 40 -0.62 13.66 -0.91
C GLY A 40 0.25 14.76 -0.29
N SER A 41 0.49 15.83 -1.08
CA SER A 41 0.87 17.20 -0.63
C SER A 41 0.91 17.52 0.86
N ARG A 42 1.95 18.05 1.50
CA ARG A 42 1.79 18.62 2.86
C ARG A 42 0.90 19.85 2.76
N ALA A 43 1.15 20.65 1.72
CA ALA A 43 0.31 21.76 1.35
C ALA A 43 -1.09 21.28 0.92
N HIS A 44 -1.19 20.29 0.03
CA HIS A 44 -2.49 19.80 -0.45
C HIS A 44 -3.31 19.14 0.66
N ALA A 45 -2.68 18.30 1.48
CA ALA A 45 -3.29 17.67 2.64
C ALA A 45 -3.77 18.72 3.64
N SER A 46 -3.03 19.81 3.87
CA SER A 46 -3.51 20.90 4.71
C SER A 46 -4.77 21.56 4.13
N VAL A 47 -4.83 21.79 2.81
CA VAL A 47 -6.01 22.37 2.15
C VAL A 47 -7.22 21.45 2.31
N ILE A 48 -7.06 20.16 1.99
CA ILE A 48 -8.12 19.16 2.14
C ILE A 48 -8.56 19.01 3.60
N ASN A 49 -7.62 19.01 4.54
CA ASN A 49 -7.91 18.88 5.97
C ASN A 49 -8.67 20.12 6.50
N ASN A 50 -8.29 21.32 6.06
CA ASN A 50 -8.99 22.56 6.41
C ASN A 50 -10.39 22.59 5.78
N LEU A 51 -10.55 22.12 4.54
CA LEU A 51 -11.87 22.00 3.92
C LEU A 51 -12.81 21.07 4.72
N ILE A 52 -12.30 19.96 5.25
CA ILE A 52 -13.06 19.08 6.15
C ILE A 52 -13.46 19.86 7.42
N LYS A 53 -12.50 20.52 8.08
CA LYS A 53 -12.68 21.23 9.36
C LYS A 53 -13.62 22.43 9.25
N ASP A 54 -13.45 23.25 8.22
CA ASP A 54 -14.02 24.59 8.15
C ASP A 54 -15.33 24.61 7.35
N THR A 55 -15.54 23.64 6.47
CA THR A 55 -16.73 23.56 5.61
C THR A 55 -17.62 22.37 5.97
N TYR A 56 -17.06 21.16 5.93
CA TYR A 56 -17.90 19.96 6.04
C TYR A 56 -18.34 19.68 7.48
N VAL A 57 -17.45 19.75 8.47
CA VAL A 57 -17.78 19.52 9.88
C VAL A 57 -18.90 20.46 10.37
N PRO A 58 -18.84 21.80 10.15
CA PRO A 58 -19.91 22.70 10.54
C PRO A 58 -21.24 22.40 9.83
N SER A 59 -21.20 22.02 8.55
CA SER A 59 -22.41 21.71 7.76
C SER A 59 -23.18 20.48 8.27
N MET A 60 -22.53 19.62 9.05
CA MET A 60 -23.11 18.40 9.61
C MET A 60 -23.46 18.51 11.09
N GLN A 61 -23.25 19.67 11.72
CA GLN A 61 -23.66 19.89 13.10
C GLN A 61 -25.18 19.77 13.26
N ASN A 62 -25.62 19.14 14.35
CA ASN A 62 -27.04 18.99 14.70
C ASN A 62 -27.88 18.23 13.66
N CYS A 63 -27.27 17.35 12.86
CA CYS A 63 -28.02 16.46 12.00
C CYS A 63 -28.78 15.41 12.82
N GLU A 64 -30.11 15.46 12.75
CA GLU A 64 -31.00 14.53 13.44
C GLU A 64 -31.81 13.71 12.42
N VAL A 65 -31.92 12.40 12.65
CA VAL A 65 -32.75 11.50 11.84
C VAL A 65 -33.52 10.59 12.77
N ASP A 66 -34.84 10.54 12.61
CA ASP A 66 -35.73 9.67 13.40
C ASP A 66 -35.54 9.86 14.93
N GLY A 67 -35.30 11.10 15.39
CA GLY A 67 -35.07 11.42 16.81
C GLY A 67 -33.64 11.20 17.32
N VAL A 68 -32.72 10.74 16.46
CA VAL A 68 -31.33 10.43 16.82
C VAL A 68 -30.38 11.45 16.21
N LYS A 69 -29.59 12.11 17.06
CA LYS A 69 -28.52 13.03 16.65
C LYS A 69 -27.29 12.24 16.19
N TYR A 70 -26.72 12.63 15.06
CA TYR A 70 -25.49 12.06 14.53
C TYR A 70 -24.38 13.09 14.52
N ASP A 71 -23.22 12.72 15.05
CA ASP A 71 -22.05 13.60 15.11
C ASP A 71 -21.39 13.77 13.74
N PRO A 72 -20.81 14.94 13.47
CA PRO A 72 -19.96 15.14 12.31
C PRO A 72 -18.68 14.29 12.40
N PRO A 73 -17.91 14.18 11.30
CA PRO A 73 -16.61 13.51 11.33
C PRO A 73 -15.69 14.09 12.41
N GLN A 74 -14.94 13.23 13.09
CA GLN A 74 -13.99 13.59 14.14
C GLN A 74 -12.58 13.20 13.75
N ALA A 75 -11.60 14.01 14.13
CA ALA A 75 -10.20 13.69 13.90
C ALA A 75 -9.75 12.59 14.87
N ILE A 76 -9.00 11.62 14.38
CA ILE A 76 -8.45 10.52 15.18
C ILE A 76 -7.26 11.07 15.98
N GLY A 77 -7.45 11.23 17.31
CA GLY A 77 -6.53 11.99 18.17
C GLY A 77 -5.12 11.42 18.34
N TRP A 78 -4.86 10.17 17.93
CA TRP A 78 -3.53 9.56 17.94
C TRP A 78 -2.84 9.55 16.58
N TYR A 79 -3.55 9.90 15.50
CA TYR A 79 -2.97 9.95 14.18
C TYR A 79 -2.17 11.27 14.02
N PRO A 80 -0.92 11.22 13.54
CA PRO A 80 -0.08 12.41 13.42
C PRO A 80 -0.72 13.56 12.62
N GLU A 81 -0.47 14.79 13.06
CA GLU A 81 -0.89 16.03 12.38
C GLU A 81 -2.43 16.18 12.19
N GLY A 82 -3.23 15.31 12.81
CA GLY A 82 -4.70 15.33 12.68
C GLY A 82 -5.16 15.10 11.24
N LEU A 83 -4.46 14.22 10.51
CA LEU A 83 -4.74 13.90 9.11
C LEU A 83 -5.64 12.68 8.91
N ALA A 84 -6.03 11.98 9.98
CA ALA A 84 -7.01 10.91 9.90
C ALA A 84 -8.30 11.26 10.63
N TRP A 85 -9.40 10.74 10.11
CA TRP A 85 -10.75 11.09 10.50
C TRP A 85 -11.61 9.84 10.58
N GLU A 86 -12.62 9.91 11.44
CA GLU A 86 -13.66 8.89 11.58
C GLU A 86 -15.05 9.51 11.50
N LEU A 87 -15.99 8.72 10.96
CA LEU A 87 -17.40 9.07 10.88
C LEU A 87 -18.24 7.90 11.39
N SER A 88 -18.88 8.10 12.54
CA SER A 88 -19.72 7.09 13.21
C SER A 88 -21.13 6.97 12.60
N ALA A 89 -21.55 7.95 11.78
CA ALA A 89 -22.86 7.92 11.13
C ALA A 89 -23.02 6.68 10.22
N PRO A 90 -24.02 5.81 10.45
CA PRO A 90 -24.22 4.61 9.65
C PRO A 90 -24.56 4.92 8.19
N LYS A 91 -24.22 4.00 7.27
CA LYS A 91 -24.43 4.18 5.81
C LYS A 91 -25.89 4.53 5.44
N ARG A 92 -26.87 4.02 6.19
CA ARG A 92 -28.30 4.33 5.99
C ARG A 92 -28.62 5.81 6.23
N ILE A 93 -27.94 6.44 7.19
CA ILE A 93 -28.13 7.83 7.58
C ILE A 93 -27.44 8.75 6.58
N VAL A 94 -26.22 8.38 6.18
CA VAL A 94 -25.43 9.12 5.18
C VAL A 94 -26.22 9.34 3.88
N ARG A 95 -27.09 8.40 3.51
CA ARG A 95 -27.95 8.49 2.31
C ARG A 95 -29.20 9.36 2.48
N LYS A 96 -29.72 9.49 3.72
CA LYS A 96 -30.95 10.22 4.02
C LYS A 96 -30.73 11.73 4.14
N GLN A 97 -29.58 12.15 4.70
CA GLN A 97 -29.31 13.55 5.02
C GLN A 97 -28.47 14.24 3.93
N PRO A 98 -28.90 15.40 3.38
CA PRO A 98 -28.18 16.12 2.33
C PRO A 98 -26.73 16.46 2.67
N ALA A 99 -26.45 16.91 3.91
CA ALA A 99 -25.11 17.28 4.36
C ALA A 99 -24.14 16.09 4.32
N PHE A 100 -24.53 14.95 4.92
CA PHE A 100 -23.73 13.72 4.86
C PHE A 100 -23.58 13.18 3.44
N LYS A 101 -24.60 13.31 2.58
CA LYS A 101 -24.50 12.90 1.18
C LYS A 101 -23.51 13.76 0.39
N SER A 102 -23.48 15.07 0.66
CA SER A 102 -22.48 15.98 0.10
C SER A 102 -21.07 15.58 0.52
N PHE A 103 -20.86 15.35 1.82
CA PHE A 103 -19.58 14.88 2.34
C PHE A 103 -19.17 13.52 1.78
N GLN A 104 -20.11 12.58 1.62
CA GLN A 104 -19.82 11.29 1.00
C GLN A 104 -19.34 11.43 -0.46
N ARG A 105 -19.93 12.34 -1.23
CA ARG A 105 -19.50 12.62 -2.61
C ARG A 105 -18.08 13.18 -2.64
N PHE A 106 -17.80 14.13 -1.76
CA PHE A 106 -16.45 14.65 -1.55
C PHE A 106 -15.45 13.53 -1.22
N LEU A 107 -15.75 12.68 -0.24
CA LEU A 107 -14.89 11.54 0.11
C LEU A 107 -14.64 10.61 -1.08
N VAL A 108 -15.66 10.36 -1.93
CA VAL A 108 -15.49 9.50 -3.12
C VAL A 108 -14.60 10.20 -4.15
N GLY A 109 -14.86 11.46 -4.48
CA GLY A 109 -14.07 12.23 -5.44
C GLY A 109 -12.61 12.30 -5.04
N GLU A 110 -12.31 12.75 -3.82
CA GLU A 110 -10.95 12.88 -3.31
C GLU A 110 -10.23 11.52 -3.20
N THR A 111 -10.95 10.43 -2.92
CA THR A 111 -10.35 9.08 -2.94
C THR A 111 -10.00 8.65 -4.37
N GLU A 112 -10.81 9.00 -5.36
CA GLU A 112 -10.59 8.62 -6.75
C GLU A 112 -9.34 9.29 -7.34
N VAL A 113 -9.09 10.55 -6.97
CA VAL A 113 -7.92 11.33 -7.42
C VAL A 113 -6.68 11.14 -6.55
N GLY A 114 -6.80 10.50 -5.37
CA GLY A 114 -5.65 10.15 -4.53
C GLY A 114 -5.30 11.13 -3.41
N ASN A 115 -6.22 12.03 -3.05
CA ASN A 115 -6.07 13.00 -1.96
C ASN A 115 -6.62 12.49 -0.62
N LEU A 116 -7.42 11.43 -0.66
CA LEU A 116 -7.85 10.68 0.52
C LEU A 116 -7.60 9.18 0.30
N SER A 117 -7.37 8.48 1.41
CA SER A 117 -7.33 7.02 1.44
C SER A 117 -8.30 6.50 2.49
N ARG A 118 -9.19 5.60 2.09
CA ARG A 118 -10.07 4.89 3.02
C ARG A 118 -9.32 3.70 3.59
N GLN A 119 -9.11 3.72 4.90
CA GLN A 119 -8.34 2.72 5.61
C GLN A 119 -8.89 2.61 7.02
N GLU A 120 -8.96 1.40 7.55
CA GLU A 120 -9.35 1.18 8.95
C GLU A 120 -8.32 1.80 9.89
N ALA A 121 -8.79 2.41 10.98
CA ALA A 121 -7.97 3.01 12.04
C ALA A 121 -6.76 2.13 12.43
N VAL A 122 -6.98 0.89 12.85
CA VAL A 122 -5.89 0.01 13.31
C VAL A 122 -4.91 -0.38 12.21
N SER A 123 -5.37 -0.41 10.95
CA SER A 123 -4.51 -0.69 9.78
C SER A 123 -3.52 0.44 9.49
N MET A 124 -3.75 1.64 10.03
CA MET A 124 -2.84 2.78 9.87
C MET A 124 -1.62 2.71 10.79
N ILE A 125 -1.65 1.88 11.83
CA ILE A 125 -0.64 1.86 12.91
C ILE A 125 0.70 1.28 12.43
N PRO A 126 0.75 0.09 11.75
CA PRO A 126 2.04 -0.52 11.41
C PRO A 126 2.96 0.38 10.57
N PRO A 127 2.48 1.05 9.50
CA PRO A 127 3.35 1.95 8.73
C PRO A 127 3.87 3.15 9.53
N LEU A 128 3.10 3.67 10.50
CA LEU A 128 3.55 4.76 11.37
C LEU A 128 4.68 4.33 12.31
N LEU A 129 4.69 3.07 12.74
CA LEU A 129 5.71 2.52 13.62
C LEU A 129 6.97 2.05 12.86
N MET A 130 6.90 1.94 11.53
CA MET A 130 8.07 1.66 10.71
C MET A 130 9.10 2.79 10.74
N ASP A 131 8.72 4.05 11.00
CA ASP A 131 9.65 5.18 11.06
C ASP A 131 10.47 5.29 9.76
N VAL A 132 9.74 5.45 8.65
CA VAL A 132 10.26 5.48 7.28
C VAL A 132 10.79 6.87 6.96
N GLU A 133 11.96 6.92 6.32
CA GLU A 133 12.61 8.14 5.88
C GLU A 133 12.84 8.11 4.35
N PRO A 134 13.03 9.26 3.68
CA PRO A 134 13.03 9.35 2.21
C PRO A 134 14.13 8.58 1.50
N HIS A 135 15.19 8.21 2.21
CA HIS A 135 16.34 7.48 1.67
C HIS A 135 16.27 5.97 1.96
N HIS A 136 15.30 5.50 2.75
CA HIS A 136 15.18 4.10 3.14
C HIS A 136 14.81 3.20 1.96
N ARG A 137 15.35 1.98 1.99
CA ARG A 137 14.89 0.86 1.18
C ARG A 137 13.88 0.08 2.00
N CYS A 138 12.65 0.06 1.53
CA CYS A 138 11.51 -0.53 2.21
C CYS A 138 11.01 -1.79 1.48
N LEU A 139 10.47 -2.73 2.25
CA LEU A 139 9.76 -3.91 1.74
C LEU A 139 8.43 -4.07 2.47
N ASP A 140 7.37 -4.28 1.71
CA ASP A 140 6.06 -4.71 2.20
C ASP A 140 5.83 -6.15 1.73
N MET A 141 5.88 -7.11 2.66
CA MET A 141 5.93 -8.55 2.36
C MET A 141 4.62 -9.09 1.79
N CYS A 142 3.48 -8.51 2.22
CA CYS A 142 2.12 -8.96 1.93
C CYS A 142 1.23 -7.73 1.68
N ALA A 143 1.54 -7.01 0.60
CA ALA A 143 1.15 -5.64 0.36
C ALA A 143 -0.31 -5.45 -0.06
N ALA A 144 -0.95 -6.41 -0.72
CA ALA A 144 -2.29 -6.17 -1.26
C ALA A 144 -3.34 -6.15 -0.13
N PRO A 145 -4.35 -5.24 -0.19
CA PRO A 145 -4.74 -4.43 -1.35
C PRO A 145 -3.99 -3.10 -1.52
N GLY A 146 -3.05 -2.73 -0.65
CA GLY A 146 -2.12 -1.61 -0.86
C GLY A 146 -2.33 -0.36 0.00
N SER A 147 -3.22 -0.38 1.01
CA SER A 147 -3.47 0.78 1.87
C SER A 147 -2.28 1.14 2.75
N LYS A 148 -1.60 0.13 3.31
CA LYS A 148 -0.35 0.27 4.07
C LYS A 148 0.82 0.65 3.16
N THR A 149 0.94 0.00 2.01
CA THR A 149 1.93 0.35 0.97
C THR A 149 1.84 1.82 0.57
N ALA A 150 0.63 2.33 0.34
CA ALA A 150 0.40 3.75 0.05
C ALA A 150 0.93 4.67 1.16
N GLN A 151 0.66 4.33 2.42
CA GLN A 151 1.14 5.11 3.57
C GLN A 151 2.68 5.09 3.67
N ILE A 152 3.33 3.98 3.30
CA ILE A 152 4.79 3.90 3.20
C ILE A 152 5.32 4.78 2.06
N ILE A 153 4.66 4.79 0.90
CA ILE A 153 5.03 5.65 -0.24
C ILE A 153 4.98 7.13 0.16
N GLU A 154 3.96 7.53 0.91
CA GLU A 154 3.81 8.90 1.42
C GLU A 154 4.96 9.29 2.37
N ALA A 155 5.35 8.38 3.27
CA ALA A 155 6.49 8.61 4.15
C ALA A 155 7.83 8.66 3.39
N LEU A 156 7.99 7.87 2.31
CA LEU A 156 9.17 7.90 1.44
C LEU A 156 9.27 9.19 0.60
N ASN A 157 8.16 9.82 0.27
CA ASN A 157 8.10 10.99 -0.62
C ASN A 157 7.53 12.23 0.10
N PRO A 158 8.17 12.74 1.17
CA PRO A 158 7.73 13.96 1.79
C PRO A 158 8.03 15.16 0.89
N HIS A 159 7.18 16.18 0.99
CA HIS A 159 7.08 17.27 0.02
C HIS A 159 8.28 18.20 -0.11
N HIS A 160 9.18 18.17 0.85
CA HIS A 160 10.33 19.07 0.92
C HIS A 160 11.65 18.34 0.69
N THR A 161 11.63 17.04 0.39
CA THR A 161 12.84 16.23 0.26
C THR A 161 12.69 15.29 -0.91
N GLU A 162 13.67 15.33 -1.82
CA GLU A 162 13.72 14.35 -2.89
C GLU A 162 13.93 12.94 -2.31
N SER A 163 13.07 12.00 -2.71
CA SER A 163 13.20 10.61 -2.32
C SER A 163 14.28 9.90 -3.14
N THR A 164 15.27 9.33 -2.46
CA THR A 164 16.27 8.42 -3.03
C THR A 164 16.00 6.95 -2.67
N GLY A 165 15.04 6.73 -1.78
CA GLY A 165 14.64 5.42 -1.26
C GLY A 165 13.81 4.59 -2.25
N MET A 166 13.47 3.38 -1.85
CA MET A 166 12.62 2.49 -2.66
C MET A 166 11.59 1.78 -1.80
N LEU A 167 10.51 1.33 -2.41
CA LEU A 167 9.59 0.37 -1.82
C LEU A 167 9.38 -0.79 -2.78
N ILE A 168 9.69 -2.00 -2.32
CA ILE A 168 9.19 -3.23 -2.95
C ILE A 168 7.89 -3.61 -2.26
N ALA A 169 6.82 -3.72 -3.02
CA ALA A 169 5.51 -4.16 -2.54
C ALA A 169 5.18 -5.54 -3.13
N ASN A 170 5.17 -6.56 -2.29
CA ASN A 170 5.03 -7.94 -2.70
C ASN A 170 3.67 -8.52 -2.29
N ASP A 171 3.05 -9.33 -3.16
CA ASP A 171 1.91 -10.17 -2.75
C ASP A 171 1.98 -11.51 -3.49
N ALA A 172 1.61 -12.61 -2.81
CA ALA A 172 1.63 -13.94 -3.41
C ALA A 172 0.49 -14.13 -4.42
N ASP A 173 -0.65 -13.44 -4.26
CA ASP A 173 -1.78 -13.55 -5.19
C ASP A 173 -1.63 -12.56 -6.35
N TYR A 174 -1.49 -13.15 -7.55
CA TYR A 174 -1.34 -12.40 -8.78
C TYR A 174 -2.48 -11.40 -9.05
N LYS A 175 -3.74 -11.76 -8.81
CA LYS A 175 -4.89 -10.85 -9.03
C LYS A 175 -4.87 -9.70 -8.03
N ARG A 176 -4.51 -9.97 -6.77
CA ARG A 176 -4.41 -8.95 -5.71
C ARG A 176 -3.28 -7.95 -6.00
N THR A 177 -2.18 -8.36 -6.65
CA THR A 177 -1.15 -7.41 -7.10
C THR A 177 -1.66 -6.36 -8.10
N HIS A 178 -2.64 -6.67 -8.95
CA HIS A 178 -3.24 -5.67 -9.84
C HIS A 178 -4.11 -4.66 -9.08
N MET A 179 -4.78 -5.09 -8.00
CA MET A 179 -5.49 -4.16 -7.11
C MET A 179 -4.50 -3.21 -6.41
N LEU A 180 -3.38 -3.76 -5.94
CA LEU A 180 -2.28 -2.99 -5.37
C LEU A 180 -1.76 -1.93 -6.36
N VAL A 181 -1.45 -2.32 -7.60
CA VAL A 181 -1.02 -1.37 -8.66
C VAL A 181 -2.05 -0.28 -8.92
N HIS A 182 -3.34 -0.62 -8.90
CA HIS A 182 -4.41 0.36 -9.06
C HIS A 182 -4.48 1.35 -7.88
N GLN A 183 -4.34 0.86 -6.64
CA GLN A 183 -4.36 1.74 -5.46
C GLN A 183 -3.13 2.64 -5.39
N THR A 184 -1.94 2.09 -5.63
CA THR A 184 -0.69 2.87 -5.62
C THR A 184 -0.53 3.75 -6.86
N GLY A 185 -1.26 3.48 -7.95
CA GLY A 185 -1.25 4.31 -9.16
C GLY A 185 -1.72 5.75 -8.94
N ARG A 186 -2.44 6.02 -7.83
CA ARG A 186 -2.84 7.36 -7.39
C ARG A 186 -1.74 8.10 -6.62
N MET A 187 -0.71 7.38 -6.18
CA MET A 187 0.45 7.90 -5.46
C MET A 187 1.73 7.45 -6.19
N PRO A 188 1.99 8.03 -7.38
CA PRO A 188 3.13 7.65 -8.19
C PRO A 188 4.45 7.90 -7.44
N SER A 189 5.36 6.92 -7.48
CA SER A 189 6.70 7.02 -6.91
C SER A 189 7.75 6.35 -7.79
N LYS A 190 8.84 7.06 -8.09
CA LYS A 190 9.96 6.54 -8.91
C LYS A 190 10.72 5.40 -8.22
N GLY A 191 10.52 5.25 -6.91
CA GLY A 191 11.09 4.20 -6.07
C GLY A 191 10.19 2.98 -5.87
N LEU A 192 8.99 2.92 -6.47
CA LEU A 192 8.06 1.80 -6.27
C LEU A 192 8.31 0.65 -7.26
N VAL A 193 8.36 -0.57 -6.74
CA VAL A 193 8.34 -1.82 -7.51
C VAL A 193 7.28 -2.74 -6.91
N VAL A 194 6.38 -3.28 -7.74
CA VAL A 194 5.39 -4.28 -7.32
C VAL A 194 5.81 -5.65 -7.83
N THR A 195 5.90 -6.64 -6.95
CA THR A 195 6.32 -8.01 -7.25
C THR A 195 5.26 -9.04 -6.89
N ASN A 196 5.36 -10.23 -7.48
CA ASN A 196 4.48 -11.35 -7.16
C ASN A 196 5.29 -12.58 -6.76
N PHE A 197 5.45 -12.80 -5.45
CA PHE A 197 6.18 -13.92 -4.85
C PHE A 197 5.51 -14.42 -3.57
N ASP A 198 5.70 -15.70 -3.29
CA ASP A 198 5.50 -16.24 -1.94
C ASP A 198 6.48 -15.54 -0.98
N ALA A 199 5.92 -14.90 0.04
CA ALA A 199 6.64 -14.15 1.05
C ALA A 199 7.55 -15.04 1.92
N THR A 200 7.20 -16.33 2.10
CA THR A 200 8.01 -17.30 2.86
C THR A 200 9.36 -17.58 2.19
N MET A 201 9.43 -17.38 0.87
CA MET A 201 10.61 -17.68 0.03
C MET A 201 11.00 -16.49 -0.85
N PHE A 202 10.69 -15.25 -0.43
CA PHE A 202 10.95 -14.06 -1.23
C PHE A 202 12.44 -14.00 -1.65
N PRO A 203 12.80 -13.84 -2.94
CA PRO A 203 14.17 -14.08 -3.39
C PRO A 203 15.18 -13.04 -2.88
N ASN A 204 16.46 -13.42 -2.82
CA ASN A 204 17.56 -12.45 -2.72
C ASN A 204 17.67 -11.68 -4.04
N ILE A 205 17.79 -10.35 -3.96
CA ILE A 205 17.84 -9.45 -5.13
C ILE A 205 19.26 -8.91 -5.27
N SER A 206 19.87 -9.03 -6.45
CA SER A 206 21.22 -8.52 -6.73
C SER A 206 21.22 -7.03 -7.05
N LEU A 207 22.26 -6.31 -6.64
CA LEU A 207 22.53 -4.92 -7.05
C LEU A 207 23.66 -4.79 -8.09
N GLY A 208 24.20 -5.91 -8.58
CA GLY A 208 25.20 -5.97 -9.66
C GLY A 208 26.66 -5.87 -9.23
N ASN A 209 26.94 -5.24 -8.09
CA ASN A 209 28.26 -5.08 -7.50
C ASN A 209 28.68 -6.25 -6.58
N GLY A 210 28.04 -7.41 -6.71
CA GLY A 210 28.19 -8.54 -5.77
C GLY A 210 27.41 -8.38 -4.46
N GLU A 211 26.76 -7.23 -4.23
CA GLU A 211 25.90 -7.04 -3.06
C GLU A 211 24.48 -7.55 -3.32
N THR A 212 23.89 -8.10 -2.25
CA THR A 212 22.46 -8.40 -2.19
C THR A 212 21.72 -7.25 -1.53
N LEU A 213 20.58 -6.87 -2.10
CA LEU A 213 19.68 -5.88 -1.53
C LEU A 213 19.24 -6.31 -0.12
N LYS A 214 19.48 -5.44 0.85
CA LYS A 214 18.94 -5.48 2.21
C LYS A 214 18.10 -4.24 2.45
N PHE A 215 17.15 -4.33 3.37
CA PHE A 215 16.16 -3.28 3.63
C PHE A 215 16.42 -2.57 4.95
N ASP A 216 16.16 -1.27 4.96
CA ASP A 216 16.21 -0.43 6.16
C ASP A 216 14.93 -0.59 6.98
N ARG A 217 13.79 -0.78 6.28
CA ARG A 217 12.46 -0.96 6.88
C ARG A 217 11.72 -2.09 6.20
N ILE A 218 11.08 -2.96 6.98
CA ILE A 218 10.24 -4.02 6.45
C ILE A 218 8.90 -4.03 7.19
N LEU A 219 7.81 -4.20 6.44
CA LEU A 219 6.47 -4.47 6.96
C LEU A 219 6.12 -5.94 6.67
N GLY A 220 5.87 -6.69 7.74
CA GLY A 220 5.27 -8.02 7.71
C GLY A 220 3.85 -7.97 8.25
N ASP A 221 2.92 -7.39 7.48
CA ASP A 221 1.48 -7.49 7.74
C ASP A 221 0.97 -8.82 7.20
N VAL A 222 1.16 -9.88 7.98
CA VAL A 222 1.08 -11.26 7.49
C VAL A 222 -0.37 -11.74 7.34
N PRO A 223 -0.64 -12.69 6.41
CA PRO A 223 -1.95 -13.35 6.34
C PRO A 223 -2.31 -13.97 7.69
N CYS A 224 -3.53 -13.69 8.15
CA CYS A 224 -4.01 -14.02 9.50
C CYS A 224 -5.41 -14.68 9.46
N SER A 225 -5.84 -15.31 10.55
CA SER A 225 -7.19 -15.89 10.70
C SER A 225 -8.30 -14.84 10.58
N GLY A 226 -7.97 -13.58 10.86
CA GLY A 226 -8.82 -12.41 10.66
C GLY A 226 -9.84 -12.20 11.76
N ASP A 227 -9.72 -12.85 12.91
CA ASP A 227 -10.72 -12.76 13.99
C ASP A 227 -10.81 -11.36 14.64
N GLY A 228 -9.79 -10.52 14.50
CA GLY A 228 -9.86 -9.09 14.78
C GLY A 228 -10.78 -8.30 13.83
N THR A 229 -11.18 -8.87 12.70
CA THR A 229 -12.00 -8.22 11.67
C THR A 229 -13.48 -8.62 11.71
N MET A 230 -13.94 -9.32 12.76
CA MET A 230 -15.32 -9.83 12.88
C MET A 230 -16.42 -8.75 12.67
N ARG A 231 -16.13 -7.50 13.03
CA ARG A 231 -17.02 -6.35 12.80
C ARG A 231 -17.27 -6.07 11.31
N LYS A 232 -16.30 -6.40 10.44
CA LYS A 232 -16.40 -6.31 8.97
C LYS A 232 -16.91 -7.61 8.36
N ASN A 233 -16.36 -8.74 8.81
CA ASN A 233 -16.67 -10.05 8.28
C ASN A 233 -17.29 -10.94 9.36
N ARG A 234 -18.62 -10.87 9.46
CA ARG A 234 -19.39 -11.61 10.46
C ARG A 234 -19.36 -13.13 10.25
N GLU A 235 -18.94 -13.62 9.08
CA GLU A 235 -18.82 -15.06 8.85
C GLU A 235 -17.71 -15.69 9.68
N ILE A 236 -16.65 -14.92 9.98
CA ILE A 236 -15.51 -15.37 10.79
C ILE A 236 -16.02 -15.86 12.14
N TRP A 237 -16.83 -15.05 12.84
CA TRP A 237 -17.44 -15.41 14.13
C TRP A 237 -18.11 -16.79 14.09
N ARG A 238 -18.89 -17.08 13.05
CA ARG A 238 -19.67 -18.32 12.98
C ARG A 238 -18.81 -19.56 12.76
N LYS A 239 -17.69 -19.42 12.04
CA LYS A 239 -16.83 -20.55 11.65
C LYS A 239 -15.56 -20.65 12.49
N TRP A 240 -15.31 -19.67 13.35
CA TRP A 240 -14.10 -19.54 14.13
C TRP A 240 -13.78 -20.80 14.92
N SER A 241 -12.53 -21.23 14.85
CA SER A 241 -11.92 -22.26 15.70
C SER A 241 -10.47 -21.91 16.02
N PRO A 242 -9.86 -22.48 17.08
CA PRO A 242 -8.44 -22.30 17.38
C PRO A 242 -7.51 -22.73 16.22
N MET A 243 -8.00 -23.63 15.35
CA MET A 243 -7.23 -24.15 14.23
C MET A 243 -7.00 -23.15 13.12
N ASP A 244 -7.85 -22.13 13.00
CA ASP A 244 -7.69 -21.06 12.03
C ASP A 244 -6.36 -20.32 12.28
N GLY A 245 -6.00 -20.11 13.55
CA GLY A 245 -4.71 -19.52 13.92
C GLY A 245 -3.56 -20.53 13.91
N ASN A 246 -3.75 -21.72 14.50
CA ASN A 246 -2.69 -22.74 14.57
C ASN A 246 -2.17 -23.17 13.19
N SER A 247 -3.04 -23.21 12.17
CA SER A 247 -2.65 -23.62 10.81
C SER A 247 -1.82 -22.56 10.07
N LEU A 248 -1.95 -21.28 10.43
CA LEU A 248 -1.21 -20.16 9.82
C LEU A 248 0.13 -19.88 10.49
N HIS A 249 0.33 -20.35 11.73
CA HIS A 249 1.53 -20.10 12.54
C HIS A 249 2.84 -20.33 11.76
N ILE A 250 2.97 -21.47 11.06
CA ILE A 250 4.20 -21.82 10.32
C ILE A 250 4.45 -20.86 9.17
N VAL A 251 3.42 -20.50 8.41
CA VAL A 251 3.54 -19.54 7.29
C VAL A 251 3.96 -18.18 7.82
N GLN A 252 3.31 -17.70 8.88
CA GLN A 252 3.62 -16.42 9.51
C GLN A 252 5.05 -16.39 10.05
N LEU A 253 5.50 -17.47 10.70
CA LEU A 253 6.86 -17.63 11.20
C LEU A 253 7.89 -17.62 10.06
N ARG A 254 7.65 -18.35 8.97
CA ARG A 254 8.53 -18.35 7.79
C ARG A 254 8.59 -16.98 7.11
N ILE A 255 7.48 -16.26 7.02
CA ILE A 255 7.47 -14.88 6.48
C ILE A 255 8.30 -13.95 7.39
N LEU A 256 8.09 -14.03 8.70
CA LEU A 256 8.80 -13.20 9.66
C LEU A 256 10.31 -13.48 9.64
N ASP A 257 10.70 -14.75 9.66
CA ASP A 257 12.10 -15.17 9.53
C ASP A 257 12.74 -14.68 8.22
N ARG A 258 12.03 -14.84 7.10
CA ARG A 258 12.52 -14.37 5.82
C ARG A 258 12.73 -12.85 5.81
N ALA A 259 11.81 -12.11 6.41
CA ALA A 259 11.93 -10.66 6.58
C ALA A 259 13.14 -10.28 7.47
N MET A 260 13.32 -10.94 8.62
CA MET A 260 14.46 -10.74 9.51
C MET A 260 15.80 -10.95 8.80
N ASN A 261 15.90 -12.00 7.97
CA ASN A 261 17.09 -12.29 7.17
C ASN A 261 17.40 -11.22 6.10
N MET A 262 16.41 -10.47 5.63
CA MET A 262 16.58 -9.41 4.63
C MET A 262 16.79 -8.00 5.24
N LEU A 263 16.65 -7.88 6.57
CA LEU A 263 16.82 -6.62 7.28
C LEU A 263 18.31 -6.27 7.46
N LYS A 264 18.66 -5.00 7.27
CA LYS A 264 19.99 -4.49 7.59
C LYS A 264 20.21 -4.44 9.11
N PRO A 265 21.47 -4.52 9.60
CA PRO A 265 21.79 -4.10 10.96
C PRO A 265 21.33 -2.65 11.21
N GLY A 266 20.70 -2.39 12.35
CA GLY A 266 20.02 -1.12 12.67
C GLY A 266 18.69 -0.89 11.93
N GLY A 267 18.26 -1.84 11.10
CA GLY A 267 16.98 -1.78 10.41
C GLY A 267 15.81 -2.16 11.33
N ARG A 268 14.61 -1.70 10.96
CA ARG A 268 13.36 -1.94 11.71
C ARG A 268 12.37 -2.78 10.90
N LEU A 269 11.78 -3.77 11.55
CA LEU A 269 10.78 -4.66 11.00
C LEU A 269 9.51 -4.56 11.85
N VAL A 270 8.38 -4.24 11.23
CA VAL A 270 7.08 -4.25 11.91
C VAL A 270 6.34 -5.52 11.50
N TYR A 271 6.09 -6.38 12.47
CA TYR A 271 5.22 -7.54 12.33
C TYR A 271 3.81 -7.16 12.79
N SER A 272 2.79 -7.48 12.01
CA SER A 272 1.41 -7.22 12.42
C SER A 272 0.43 -8.27 11.92
N THR A 273 -0.64 -8.44 12.69
CA THR A 273 -1.78 -9.27 12.31
C THR A 273 -3.10 -8.59 12.65
N CYS A 274 -4.13 -9.00 11.95
CA CYS A 274 -5.53 -8.73 12.20
C CYS A 274 -6.18 -9.74 13.16
N SER A 275 -5.41 -10.34 14.07
CA SER A 275 -5.83 -11.47 14.93
C SER A 275 -5.64 -11.17 16.42
N PHE A 276 -6.53 -11.72 17.25
CA PHE A 276 -6.35 -11.73 18.70
C PHE A 276 -5.52 -12.94 19.18
N ASN A 277 -5.39 -13.98 18.35
CA ASN A 277 -4.90 -15.29 18.74
C ASN A 277 -3.39 -15.27 19.08
N PRO A 278 -2.97 -15.67 20.30
CA PRO A 278 -1.55 -15.75 20.67
C PRO A 278 -0.71 -16.67 19.76
N ALA A 279 -1.32 -17.71 19.19
CA ALA A 279 -0.65 -18.62 18.26
C ALA A 279 -0.17 -17.90 16.98
N GLU A 280 -0.85 -16.83 16.58
CA GLU A 280 -0.49 -16.00 15.44
C GLU A 280 0.32 -14.76 15.83
N ASN A 281 0.47 -14.48 17.12
CA ASN A 281 1.02 -13.22 17.61
C ASN A 281 2.31 -13.47 18.38
N GLU A 282 2.22 -13.59 19.71
CA GLU A 282 3.38 -13.75 20.57
C GLU A 282 4.13 -15.05 20.32
N ALA A 283 3.43 -16.14 19.96
CA ALA A 283 4.09 -17.40 19.62
C ALA A 283 4.98 -17.26 18.38
N VAL A 284 4.50 -16.56 17.34
CA VAL A 284 5.29 -16.31 16.11
C VAL A 284 6.49 -15.43 16.41
N VAL A 285 6.29 -14.32 17.13
CA VAL A 285 7.37 -13.41 17.52
C VAL A 285 8.41 -14.13 18.38
N ALA A 286 7.98 -14.91 19.37
CA ALA A 286 8.87 -15.62 20.27
C ALA A 286 9.69 -16.70 19.54
N ALA A 287 9.05 -17.46 18.65
CA ALA A 287 9.73 -18.46 17.83
C ALA A 287 10.77 -17.82 16.89
N ALA A 288 10.44 -16.68 16.27
CA ALA A 288 11.35 -15.97 15.38
C ALA A 288 12.55 -15.36 16.14
N LEU A 289 12.34 -14.78 17.32
CA LEU A 289 13.42 -14.29 18.17
C LEU A 289 14.35 -15.43 18.62
N ASN A 290 13.79 -16.60 18.95
CA ASN A 290 14.57 -17.78 19.32
C ASN A 290 15.26 -18.46 18.12
N ALA A 291 14.88 -18.14 16.88
CA ALA A 291 15.64 -18.53 15.69
C ALA A 291 16.86 -17.62 15.44
N HIS A 292 16.83 -16.39 15.98
CA HIS A 292 17.89 -15.38 15.83
C HIS A 292 18.37 -14.86 17.21
N PRO A 293 18.84 -15.74 18.11
CA PRO A 293 19.15 -15.35 19.49
C PRO A 293 20.22 -14.25 19.52
N GLY A 294 19.93 -13.16 20.24
CA GLY A 294 20.83 -12.02 20.41
C GLY A 294 20.95 -11.08 19.20
N GLU A 295 20.37 -11.40 18.04
CA GLU A 295 20.45 -10.52 16.86
C GLU A 295 19.33 -9.47 16.81
N PHE A 296 18.19 -9.71 17.44
CA PHE A 296 17.01 -8.85 17.39
C PHE A 296 16.45 -8.54 18.78
N SER A 297 15.73 -7.42 18.88
CA SER A 297 14.99 -7.06 20.09
C SER A 297 13.69 -6.34 19.75
N ILE A 298 12.70 -6.46 20.63
CA ILE A 298 11.43 -5.71 20.53
C ILE A 298 11.67 -4.26 21.00
N VAL A 299 11.36 -3.33 20.11
CA VAL A 299 11.43 -1.88 20.33
C VAL A 299 10.20 -1.45 21.14
N ASP A 300 10.44 -0.78 22.25
CA ASP A 300 9.36 -0.11 22.98
C ASP A 300 8.92 1.14 22.21
N VAL A 301 7.63 1.17 21.83
CA VAL A 301 6.99 2.28 21.12
C VAL A 301 5.86 2.90 21.94
N SER A 302 5.88 2.73 23.27
CA SER A 302 4.93 3.30 24.22
C SER A 302 4.87 4.84 24.20
N ASP A 303 5.92 5.50 23.72
CA ASP A 303 5.99 6.95 23.50
C ASP A 303 5.41 7.39 22.15
N LYS A 304 5.23 6.47 21.20
CA LYS A 304 4.68 6.75 19.86
C LYS A 304 3.16 6.72 19.87
N LEU A 305 2.54 7.51 18.98
CA LEU A 305 1.09 7.60 18.80
C LEU A 305 0.36 7.95 20.11
N PRO A 306 0.63 9.13 20.69
CA PRO A 306 -0.02 9.55 21.94
C PRO A 306 -1.54 9.50 21.78
N ASN A 307 -2.26 9.13 22.85
CA ASN A 307 -3.71 8.89 22.89
C ASN A 307 -4.19 7.55 22.30
N LEU A 308 -3.33 6.75 21.65
CA LEU A 308 -3.72 5.42 21.20
C LEU A 308 -3.97 4.51 22.41
N LYS A 309 -5.18 3.96 22.54
CA LYS A 309 -5.47 2.91 23.52
C LYS A 309 -4.91 1.58 23.02
N ARG A 310 -4.08 0.96 23.85
CA ARG A 310 -3.38 -0.30 23.57
C ARG A 310 -3.13 -1.05 24.86
N ARG A 311 -2.99 -2.37 24.73
CA ARG A 311 -2.63 -3.29 25.80
C ARG A 311 -1.28 -3.94 25.49
N PRO A 312 -0.51 -4.36 26.50
CA PRO A 312 0.75 -5.06 26.28
C PRO A 312 0.50 -6.44 25.65
N GLY A 313 1.52 -7.00 24.99
CA GLY A 313 1.57 -8.42 24.66
C GLY A 313 1.61 -9.30 25.91
N ILE A 314 1.41 -10.61 25.73
CA ILE A 314 1.39 -11.58 26.83
C ILE A 314 2.58 -12.54 26.77
N THR A 315 3.04 -13.01 27.94
CA THR A 315 4.15 -13.98 28.05
C THR A 315 3.68 -15.41 28.28
N THR A 316 2.39 -15.61 28.53
CA THR A 316 1.78 -16.91 28.81
C THR A 316 0.45 -17.01 28.09
N TRP A 317 0.19 -18.13 27.44
CA TRP A 317 -1.08 -18.42 26.74
C TRP A 317 -1.33 -19.93 26.73
N LYS A 318 -2.57 -20.33 26.40
CA LYS A 318 -2.95 -21.74 26.32
C LYS A 318 -3.10 -22.18 24.88
N VAL A 319 -2.59 -23.35 24.55
CA VAL A 319 -2.75 -23.94 23.21
C VAL A 319 -3.92 -24.89 23.23
N ALA A 320 -4.85 -24.70 22.29
CA ALA A 320 -5.99 -25.58 22.09
C ALA A 320 -5.88 -26.29 20.74
N SER A 321 -6.08 -27.61 20.76
CA SER A 321 -6.44 -28.39 19.57
C SER A 321 -7.97 -28.33 19.37
N HIS A 322 -8.47 -29.02 18.34
CA HIS A 322 -9.89 -29.01 18.02
C HIS A 322 -10.45 -30.37 17.53
N PRO A 323 -10.23 -31.47 18.27
CA PRO A 323 -10.83 -32.77 17.93
C PRO A 323 -12.34 -32.71 18.06
N ASP A 324 -13.05 -33.34 17.12
CA ASP A 324 -14.52 -33.46 17.09
C ASP A 324 -15.30 -32.16 17.30
N GLY A 325 -14.74 -31.02 16.90
CA GLY A 325 -15.41 -29.73 16.99
C GLY A 325 -15.33 -29.05 18.37
N LYS A 326 -14.47 -29.53 19.28
CA LYS A 326 -14.35 -29.02 20.65
C LYS A 326 -12.94 -28.54 20.96
N ASN A 327 -12.83 -27.47 21.73
CA ASN A 327 -11.54 -27.01 22.23
C ASN A 327 -10.99 -28.01 23.26
N VAL A 328 -9.77 -28.51 23.04
CA VAL A 328 -9.03 -29.34 24.00
C VAL A 328 -7.70 -28.66 24.28
N TYR A 329 -7.44 -28.33 25.55
CA TYR A 329 -6.25 -27.56 25.94
C TYR A 329 -5.13 -28.48 26.39
N HIS A 330 -3.91 -28.15 25.96
CA HIS A 330 -2.68 -28.85 26.31
C HIS A 330 -1.69 -27.90 26.95
N GLU A 331 -1.31 -28.16 28.20
CA GLU A 331 -0.36 -27.30 28.93
C GLU A 331 1.04 -27.29 28.28
N THR A 332 1.46 -28.41 27.70
CA THR A 332 2.77 -28.57 27.05
C THR A 332 2.63 -29.27 25.70
N TYR A 333 3.63 -29.08 24.83
CA TYR A 333 3.72 -29.80 23.57
C TYR A 333 3.81 -31.32 23.77
N GLU A 334 4.54 -31.74 24.80
CA GLU A 334 4.72 -33.16 25.14
C GLU A 334 3.39 -33.80 25.57
N ALA A 335 2.54 -33.08 26.31
CA ALA A 335 1.19 -33.54 26.65
C ALA A 335 0.30 -33.68 25.40
N TYR A 336 0.37 -32.71 24.48
CA TYR A 336 -0.33 -32.79 23.20
C TYR A 336 0.12 -34.00 22.37
N ARG A 337 1.43 -34.25 22.27
CA ARG A 337 1.94 -35.42 21.53
C ARG A 337 1.52 -36.75 22.15
N ALA A 338 1.48 -36.84 23.48
CA ALA A 338 0.96 -38.02 24.16
C ALA A 338 -0.54 -38.25 23.83
N ALA A 339 -1.35 -37.19 23.78
CA ALA A 339 -2.76 -37.29 23.39
C ALA A 339 -2.94 -37.71 21.90
N VAL A 340 -2.07 -37.23 21.00
CA VAL A 340 -2.03 -37.68 19.60
C VAL A 340 -1.71 -39.17 19.50
N GLU A 341 -0.72 -39.65 20.25
CA GLU A 341 -0.34 -41.07 20.29
C GLU A 341 -1.44 -41.95 20.90
N ALA A 342 -2.17 -41.44 21.88
CA ALA A 342 -3.32 -42.10 22.50
C ALA A 342 -4.58 -42.14 21.61
N GLY A 343 -4.59 -41.42 20.46
CA GLY A 343 -5.74 -41.35 19.57
C GLY A 343 -6.88 -40.46 20.08
N GLU A 344 -6.57 -39.53 21.00
CA GLU A 344 -7.52 -38.58 21.58
C GLU A 344 -7.60 -37.27 20.77
N GLU A 345 -6.74 -37.13 19.77
CA GLU A 345 -6.65 -35.98 18.88
C GLU A 345 -7.07 -36.34 17.44
N ARG A 346 -7.12 -35.33 16.58
CA ARG A 346 -7.47 -35.50 15.17
C ARG A 346 -6.48 -36.43 14.47
N ASP A 347 -6.97 -37.31 13.60
CA ASP A 347 -6.10 -38.25 12.89
C ASP A 347 -4.96 -37.58 12.12
N LYS A 348 -5.22 -36.40 11.53
CA LYS A 348 -4.20 -35.64 10.79
C LYS A 348 -3.05 -35.13 11.66
N ASP A 349 -3.22 -35.06 12.98
CA ASP A 349 -2.22 -34.54 13.90
C ASP A 349 -1.06 -35.52 14.13
N LYS A 350 -1.23 -36.79 13.72
CA LYS A 350 -0.16 -37.79 13.68
C LYS A 350 0.99 -37.34 12.78
N ASP A 351 0.65 -36.82 11.60
CA ASP A 351 1.61 -36.40 10.56
C ASP A 351 1.81 -34.87 10.50
N LYS A 352 0.75 -34.10 10.71
CA LYS A 352 0.70 -32.63 10.56
C LYS A 352 0.13 -31.95 11.81
N GLY A 353 0.65 -32.33 12.96
CA GLY A 353 0.23 -31.77 14.25
C GLY A 353 0.64 -30.30 14.44
N ILE A 354 0.14 -29.70 15.51
CA ILE A 354 0.49 -28.34 15.93
C ILE A 354 1.99 -28.31 16.30
N PRO A 355 2.81 -27.39 15.75
CA PRO A 355 4.24 -27.36 16.03
C PRO A 355 4.54 -26.86 17.45
N LYS A 356 5.64 -27.35 18.04
CA LYS A 356 6.07 -26.98 19.41
C LYS A 356 6.18 -25.46 19.63
N THR A 357 6.52 -24.71 18.58
CA THR A 357 6.66 -23.24 18.59
C THR A 357 5.37 -22.48 18.87
N VAL A 358 4.20 -23.14 18.86
CA VAL A 358 2.93 -22.54 19.25
C VAL A 358 2.80 -22.41 20.77
N TRP A 359 3.53 -23.23 21.56
CA TRP A 359 3.51 -23.12 23.02
C TRP A 359 4.41 -21.98 23.51
N PRO A 360 4.08 -21.34 24.64
CA PRO A 360 4.96 -20.35 25.26
C PRO A 360 6.34 -20.97 25.54
N PRO A 361 7.44 -20.36 25.06
CA PRO A 361 8.76 -20.87 25.37
C PRO A 361 9.14 -20.53 26.82
N ALA A 362 10.07 -21.30 27.39
CA ALA A 362 10.52 -21.10 28.77
C ALA A 362 11.11 -19.69 29.02
N ASN A 363 11.68 -19.06 27.98
CA ASN A 363 12.26 -17.72 28.04
C ASN A 363 11.29 -16.59 27.65
N ALA A 364 9.97 -16.84 27.57
CA ALA A 364 9.00 -15.84 27.09
C ALA A 364 9.08 -14.48 27.80
N THR A 365 9.35 -14.47 29.11
CA THR A 365 9.50 -13.24 29.91
C THR A 365 10.78 -12.46 29.57
N GLU A 366 11.82 -13.13 29.08
CA GLU A 366 13.10 -12.50 28.72
C GLU A 366 13.06 -11.87 27.31
N LEU A 367 12.13 -12.31 26.46
CA LEU A 367 11.99 -11.85 25.09
C LEU A 367 11.35 -10.45 24.96
N GLY A 368 10.79 -9.91 26.05
CA GLY A 368 10.16 -8.59 26.08
C GLY A 368 8.84 -8.51 25.32
N LEU A 369 8.09 -9.62 25.26
CA LEU A 369 6.84 -9.74 24.48
C LEU A 369 5.79 -8.70 24.88
N GLU A 370 5.80 -8.26 26.13
CA GLU A 370 4.92 -7.22 26.68
C GLU A 370 5.07 -5.86 26.00
N ARG A 371 6.18 -5.62 25.29
CA ARG A 371 6.38 -4.42 24.47
C ARG A 371 5.60 -4.44 23.15
N SER A 372 5.03 -5.58 22.79
CA SER A 372 4.09 -5.68 21.68
C SER A 372 2.75 -5.02 22.03
N LEU A 373 1.99 -4.65 21.00
CA LEU A 373 0.76 -3.88 21.14
C LEU A 373 -0.43 -4.75 20.76
N ARG A 374 -1.37 -4.90 21.68
CA ARG A 374 -2.71 -5.46 21.45
C ARG A 374 -3.73 -4.35 21.40
N LEU A 375 -4.50 -4.32 20.31
CA LEU A 375 -5.55 -3.33 20.05
C LEU A 375 -6.88 -4.08 20.14
N LEU A 376 -7.64 -3.81 21.21
CA LEU A 376 -8.94 -4.44 21.41
C LEU A 376 -10.07 -3.49 20.99
N PRO A 377 -11.10 -3.99 20.28
CA PRO A 377 -12.19 -3.18 19.77
C PRO A 377 -12.90 -2.29 20.79
N HIS A 378 -13.10 -2.77 22.02
CA HIS A 378 -13.87 -2.06 23.05
C HIS A 378 -13.11 -0.92 23.71
N ASP A 379 -11.78 -0.87 23.56
CA ASP A 379 -10.96 0.17 24.17
C ASP A 379 -11.18 1.54 23.51
N GLN A 380 -11.49 1.56 22.22
CA GLN A 380 -11.62 2.82 21.45
C GLN A 380 -12.43 2.67 20.14
N ASN A 381 -13.38 1.73 20.09
CA ASN A 381 -14.29 1.53 18.95
C ASN A 381 -13.60 1.22 17.60
N THR A 382 -12.62 0.33 17.59
CA THR A 382 -11.88 -0.07 16.38
C THR A 382 -12.06 -1.55 16.04
N GLY A 383 -11.37 -2.04 15.00
CA GLY A 383 -11.11 -3.46 14.84
C GLY A 383 -10.09 -3.98 15.86
N GLY A 384 -9.87 -5.30 15.82
CA GLY A 384 -8.83 -5.99 16.57
C GLY A 384 -7.52 -6.07 15.80
N PHE A 385 -6.39 -5.90 16.49
CA PHE A 385 -5.08 -5.90 15.83
C PHE A 385 -3.93 -6.23 16.80
N PHE A 386 -2.84 -6.75 16.26
CA PHE A 386 -1.58 -6.98 16.97
C PHE A 386 -0.42 -6.35 16.19
N VAL A 387 0.50 -5.69 16.89
CA VAL A 387 1.72 -5.10 16.30
C VAL A 387 2.92 -5.37 17.19
N CYS A 388 4.01 -5.85 16.58
CA CYS A 388 5.33 -5.97 17.22
C CYS A 388 6.37 -5.26 16.36
N VAL A 389 7.19 -4.41 16.98
CA VAL A 389 8.26 -3.67 16.31
C VAL A 389 9.59 -4.29 16.70
N LEU A 390 10.30 -4.84 15.72
CA LEU A 390 11.59 -5.49 15.88
C LEU A 390 12.69 -4.61 15.30
N GLU A 391 13.87 -4.62 15.93
CA GLU A 391 15.07 -3.98 15.40
C GLU A 391 16.21 -5.00 15.36
N LYS A 392 16.94 -5.02 14.24
CA LYS A 392 18.17 -5.82 14.13
C LYS A 392 19.31 -5.06 14.79
N LYS A 393 19.98 -5.65 15.76
CA LYS A 393 21.09 -5.01 16.48
C LYS A 393 22.27 -4.76 15.54
N LEU A 394 22.98 -3.65 15.76
CA LEU A 394 24.24 -3.37 15.07
C LEU A 394 25.32 -4.39 15.44
N THR A 395 25.33 -4.80 16.71
CA THR A 395 26.18 -5.84 17.27
C THR A 395 25.30 -6.84 18.01
N PRO A 396 25.29 -8.13 17.61
CA PRO A 396 24.54 -9.16 18.32
C PRO A 396 25.03 -9.32 19.77
N ASP A 397 24.11 -9.67 20.68
CA ASP A 397 24.48 -10.02 22.05
C ASP A 397 25.20 -11.38 22.11
N ALA A 398 25.93 -11.61 23.19
CA ALA A 398 26.46 -12.94 23.48
C ALA A 398 25.31 -13.94 23.71
N VAL A 399 25.29 -15.03 22.94
CA VAL A 399 24.29 -16.09 23.07
C VAL A 399 24.76 -17.08 24.13
N ALA A 400 23.94 -17.26 25.18
CA ALA A 400 24.21 -18.27 26.20
C ALA A 400 24.24 -19.69 25.59
N PRO A 401 25.12 -20.60 26.07
CA PRO A 401 25.20 -21.97 25.53
C PRO A 401 23.89 -22.76 25.59
N ASP A 402 23.04 -22.45 26.56
CA ASP A 402 21.74 -23.04 26.86
C ASP A 402 20.55 -22.20 26.36
N ALA A 403 20.80 -21.17 25.53
CA ALA A 403 19.75 -20.37 24.94
C ALA A 403 18.78 -21.25 24.12
N VAL A 404 17.48 -20.96 24.25
CA VAL A 404 16.45 -21.61 23.43
C VAL A 404 16.71 -21.29 21.95
N ARG A 405 16.80 -22.33 21.13
CA ARG A 405 17.02 -22.20 19.67
C ARG A 405 15.89 -22.88 18.91
N VAL A 406 15.40 -22.20 17.87
CA VAL A 406 14.41 -22.74 16.94
C VAL A 406 15.07 -22.88 15.57
N ASN A 407 15.07 -24.09 15.00
CA ASN A 407 15.43 -24.30 13.60
C ASN A 407 14.16 -24.30 12.76
N ILE A 408 13.92 -23.22 12.01
CA ILE A 408 12.70 -23.04 11.22
C ILE A 408 12.65 -23.99 10.02
N ASP A 409 13.81 -24.42 9.50
CA ASP A 409 13.90 -25.36 8.37
C ASP A 409 13.49 -26.79 8.76
N GLU A 410 13.51 -27.13 10.05
CA GLU A 410 13.06 -28.42 10.58
C GLU A 410 11.56 -28.45 10.90
N LEU A 411 10.87 -27.30 10.83
CA LEU A 411 9.43 -27.24 11.05
C LEU A 411 8.67 -27.87 9.87
N PRO A 412 7.53 -28.53 10.15
CA PRO A 412 6.73 -29.17 9.11
C PRO A 412 6.31 -28.16 8.03
N GLU A 413 6.08 -28.66 6.81
CA GLU A 413 5.52 -27.82 5.76
C GLU A 413 4.15 -27.28 6.16
N ALA A 414 3.90 -26.01 5.83
CA ALA A 414 2.59 -25.40 6.04
C ALA A 414 1.50 -26.19 5.31
N GLU A 415 0.29 -26.27 5.87
CA GLU A 415 -0.84 -26.90 5.17
C GLU A 415 -1.16 -26.12 3.88
N GLU A 416 -1.08 -26.78 2.71
CA GLU A 416 -1.56 -26.23 1.45
C GLU A 416 -3.09 -26.03 1.52
N GLY A 417 -3.56 -24.81 1.23
CA GLY A 417 -4.99 -24.55 1.01
C GLY A 417 -5.75 -23.88 2.17
N VAL A 418 -5.07 -23.37 3.20
CA VAL A 418 -5.73 -22.44 4.14
C VAL A 418 -5.91 -21.09 3.42
N GLU A 419 -7.10 -20.86 2.86
CA GLU A 419 -7.46 -19.55 2.32
C GLU A 419 -7.48 -18.54 3.46
N ALA A 420 -6.42 -17.72 3.56
CA ALA A 420 -6.43 -16.53 4.39
C ALA A 420 -7.67 -15.69 4.03
N ILE A 421 -8.37 -15.18 5.04
CA ILE A 421 -9.61 -14.45 4.81
C ILE A 421 -9.27 -13.12 4.13
N ASP A 422 -9.54 -13.06 2.81
CA ASP A 422 -9.32 -11.88 1.99
C ASP A 422 -10.05 -10.68 2.60
N ASP A 423 -9.34 -9.57 2.78
CA ASP A 423 -9.86 -8.30 3.28
C ASP A 423 -10.79 -7.65 2.23
N LYS A 424 -11.94 -8.30 1.99
CA LYS A 424 -13.04 -7.80 1.15
C LYS A 424 -13.72 -6.56 1.76
N GLY A 425 -13.21 -6.06 2.89
CA GLY A 425 -13.76 -4.96 3.67
C GLY A 425 -13.34 -3.57 3.20
N SER A 426 -12.31 -3.41 2.35
CA SER A 426 -12.13 -2.15 1.64
C SER A 426 -13.33 -2.01 0.69
N LEU A 427 -14.13 -0.95 0.87
CA LEU A 427 -15.28 -0.63 0.02
C LEU A 427 -14.83 -0.49 -1.44
N SER A 428 -14.69 -1.61 -2.15
CA SER A 428 -14.62 -1.64 -3.60
C SER A 428 -16.01 -1.25 -4.07
N LEU A 429 -16.14 0.01 -4.49
CA LEU A 429 -17.14 0.33 -5.50
C LEU A 429 -16.87 -0.64 -6.64
N LYS A 430 -17.74 -1.65 -6.82
CA LYS A 430 -17.76 -2.51 -8.01
C LYS A 430 -17.90 -1.59 -9.21
N ARG A 431 -16.79 -1.18 -9.79
CA ARG A 431 -16.69 -0.47 -11.06
C ARG A 431 -16.09 -1.45 -12.04
N GLN A 432 -16.80 -1.68 -13.13
CA GLN A 432 -16.33 -2.47 -14.27
C GLN A 432 -14.92 -2.02 -14.64
N LEU A 433 -14.06 -3.00 -14.94
CA LEU A 433 -12.76 -2.76 -15.57
C LEU A 433 -12.94 -1.75 -16.71
N SER A 434 -12.10 -0.71 -16.72
CA SER A 434 -12.12 0.23 -17.84
C SER A 434 -11.75 -0.52 -19.12
N PRO A 435 -12.37 -0.20 -20.27
CA PRO A 435 -12.09 -0.81 -21.58
C PRO A 435 -10.64 -0.62 -22.07
N SER A 436 -9.77 0.02 -21.29
CA SER A 436 -8.36 0.26 -21.57
C SER A 436 -7.47 -1.00 -21.55
N VAL A 437 -7.89 -2.07 -20.87
CA VAL A 437 -7.14 -3.34 -20.82
C VAL A 437 -7.45 -4.20 -22.05
N GLU A 438 -8.72 -4.37 -22.41
CA GLU A 438 -9.14 -5.02 -23.65
C GLU A 438 -8.69 -4.24 -24.89
N ALA A 439 -8.76 -2.90 -24.86
CA ALA A 439 -8.23 -2.06 -25.93
C ALA A 439 -6.70 -2.17 -26.05
N ALA A 440 -5.97 -2.45 -24.97
CA ALA A 440 -4.52 -2.65 -25.02
C ALA A 440 -4.14 -3.99 -25.69
N GLU A 441 -4.89 -5.07 -25.43
CA GLU A 441 -4.67 -6.37 -26.09
C GLU A 441 -5.04 -6.34 -27.58
N VAL A 442 -6.15 -5.68 -27.93
CA VAL A 442 -6.58 -5.56 -29.33
C VAL A 442 -5.67 -4.61 -30.11
N ALA A 443 -5.19 -3.53 -29.51
CA ALA A 443 -4.23 -2.62 -30.13
C ALA A 443 -2.82 -3.21 -30.24
N ALA A 444 -2.37 -4.04 -29.28
CA ALA A 444 -1.10 -4.76 -29.37
C ALA A 444 -1.07 -5.76 -30.54
N LYS A 445 -2.22 -6.35 -30.89
CA LYS A 445 -2.34 -7.18 -32.10
C LYS A 445 -2.30 -6.37 -33.41
N LYS A 446 -2.83 -5.13 -33.41
CA LYS A 446 -2.75 -4.24 -34.59
C LYS A 446 -1.37 -3.59 -34.77
N ALA A 447 -0.68 -3.22 -33.68
CA ALA A 447 0.64 -2.56 -33.73
C ALA A 447 1.76 -3.48 -34.25
N LYS A 448 1.59 -4.81 -34.21
CA LYS A 448 2.52 -5.77 -34.83
C LYS A 448 2.59 -5.69 -36.36
N VAL A 449 1.62 -5.03 -37.00
CA VAL A 449 1.51 -4.97 -38.47
C VAL A 449 2.17 -3.70 -39.06
N GLU A 450 2.47 -2.68 -38.26
CA GLU A 450 2.93 -1.36 -38.76
C GLU A 450 4.32 -0.91 -38.28
N ALA A 451 5.09 -1.76 -37.59
CA ALA A 451 6.46 -1.43 -37.19
C ALA A 451 7.47 -1.74 -38.32
N GLY A 452 7.89 -0.70 -39.05
CA GLY A 452 9.00 -0.76 -40.00
C GLY A 452 10.33 -1.12 -39.33
N THR A 453 11.09 -1.98 -40.00
CA THR A 453 12.51 -2.36 -39.80
C THR A 453 13.10 -2.13 -38.40
N ALA A 454 12.56 -2.82 -37.39
CA ALA A 454 13.30 -3.09 -36.16
C ALA A 454 14.21 -4.31 -36.40
N THR A 455 15.48 -4.21 -36.03
CA THR A 455 16.44 -5.32 -36.04
C THR A 455 15.89 -6.47 -35.19
N LYS A 456 15.56 -7.60 -35.82
CA LYS A 456 15.13 -8.83 -35.16
C LYS A 456 16.28 -9.35 -34.28
N ARG A 457 16.25 -9.04 -32.99
CA ARG A 457 16.96 -9.84 -31.96
C ARG A 457 16.08 -11.03 -31.59
N GLU A 458 16.69 -12.20 -31.40
CA GLU A 458 15.98 -13.42 -31.02
C GLU A 458 15.25 -13.23 -29.69
N LYS A 459 13.99 -13.68 -29.65
CA LYS A 459 13.13 -13.62 -28.48
C LYS A 459 13.64 -14.63 -27.45
N ARG A 460 14.02 -14.17 -26.26
CA ARG A 460 14.47 -15.06 -25.18
C ARG A 460 13.29 -15.79 -24.55
N ASP A 461 13.54 -16.97 -24.02
CA ASP A 461 12.53 -17.76 -23.31
C ASP A 461 12.21 -17.08 -21.96
N LEU A 462 10.97 -16.62 -21.80
CA LEU A 462 10.52 -15.89 -20.60
C LEU A 462 9.70 -16.85 -19.72
N ALA A 463 10.07 -16.99 -18.45
CA ALA A 463 9.33 -17.82 -17.49
C ALA A 463 7.94 -17.25 -17.12
N PHE A 464 7.73 -15.94 -17.32
CA PHE A 464 6.48 -15.25 -16.99
C PHE A 464 5.77 -14.74 -18.25
N ARG A 465 4.43 -14.59 -18.15
CA ARG A 465 3.59 -14.09 -19.25
C ARG A 465 3.74 -12.59 -19.46
N GLU A 466 4.15 -11.85 -18.44
CA GLU A 466 4.37 -10.41 -18.51
C GLU A 466 5.63 -10.09 -19.30
N ASP A 467 5.53 -9.08 -20.17
CA ASP A 467 6.72 -8.49 -20.79
C ASP A 467 7.63 -7.86 -19.70
N PRO A 468 8.96 -8.06 -19.80
CA PRO A 468 9.91 -7.54 -18.83
C PRO A 468 10.05 -6.03 -18.92
N PHE A 469 10.67 -5.46 -17.91
CA PHE A 469 11.09 -4.07 -17.88
C PHE A 469 12.51 -3.94 -18.45
N SER A 470 12.66 -3.13 -19.49
CA SER A 470 13.95 -2.84 -20.12
C SER A 470 14.19 -1.34 -20.17
N PHE A 471 15.45 -0.93 -19.97
CA PHE A 471 15.86 0.47 -20.10
C PHE A 471 15.90 0.88 -21.57
N VAL A 472 15.46 2.10 -21.84
CA VAL A 472 15.57 2.74 -23.15
C VAL A 472 17.02 3.19 -23.33
N ASP A 473 17.57 3.04 -24.55
CA ASP A 473 18.87 3.62 -24.88
C ASP A 473 18.82 5.14 -24.63
N PRO A 474 19.72 5.71 -23.80
CA PRO A 474 19.76 7.14 -23.54
C PRO A 474 19.82 7.97 -24.82
N ASN A 475 20.46 7.47 -25.88
CA ASN A 475 20.63 8.13 -27.17
C ASN A 475 19.56 7.75 -28.20
N HIS A 476 18.45 7.15 -27.76
CA HIS A 476 17.33 6.81 -28.65
C HIS A 476 16.68 8.09 -29.20
N THR A 477 16.36 8.09 -30.49
CA THR A 477 15.80 9.26 -31.22
C THR A 477 14.53 9.84 -30.59
N GLU A 478 13.64 8.96 -30.09
CA GLU A 478 12.44 9.37 -29.34
C GLU A 478 12.77 10.09 -28.02
N VAL A 479 13.86 9.73 -27.34
CA VAL A 479 14.35 10.43 -26.13
C VAL A 479 14.92 11.79 -26.51
N ASP A 480 15.71 11.87 -27.59
CA ASP A 480 16.19 13.15 -28.13
C ASP A 480 15.03 14.09 -28.48
N SER A 481 13.98 13.57 -29.13
CA SER A 481 12.78 14.35 -29.47
C SER A 481 12.13 14.97 -28.23
N ILE A 482 12.00 14.22 -27.14
CA ILE A 482 11.47 14.72 -25.86
C ILE A 482 12.36 15.82 -25.29
N VAL A 483 13.66 15.55 -25.18
CA VAL A 483 14.64 16.49 -24.61
C VAL A 483 14.64 17.79 -25.41
N GLN A 484 14.63 17.71 -26.75
CA GLN A 484 14.64 18.89 -27.63
C GLN A 484 13.33 19.67 -27.58
N TRP A 485 12.18 19.00 -27.46
CA TRP A 485 10.86 19.62 -27.44
C TRP A 485 10.63 20.40 -26.13
N PHE A 486 10.80 19.72 -25.00
CA PHE A 486 10.63 20.33 -23.67
C PHE A 486 11.87 21.10 -23.19
N LYS A 487 12.95 21.10 -23.98
CA LYS A 487 14.26 21.69 -23.65
C LYS A 487 14.76 21.23 -22.27
N LEU A 488 14.64 19.93 -22.00
CA LEU A 488 15.02 19.36 -20.72
C LEU A 488 16.50 19.68 -20.42
N LYS A 489 16.79 20.04 -19.16
CA LYS A 489 18.15 20.29 -18.67
C LYS A 489 19.01 19.04 -18.83
N ASP A 490 20.32 19.23 -18.95
CA ASP A 490 21.31 18.13 -19.07
C ASP A 490 21.27 17.16 -17.87
N SER A 491 20.78 17.62 -16.72
CA SER A 491 20.57 16.80 -15.53
C SER A 491 19.41 15.80 -15.64
N PHE A 492 18.63 15.82 -16.74
CA PHE A 492 17.53 14.88 -16.95
C PHE A 492 18.07 13.44 -17.08
N PRO A 493 17.57 12.47 -16.28
CA PRO A 493 18.13 11.13 -16.21
C PRO A 493 17.67 10.24 -17.38
N ARG A 494 18.23 10.48 -18.56
CA ARG A 494 17.92 9.76 -19.82
C ARG A 494 18.04 8.23 -19.66
N ASP A 495 19.02 7.80 -18.87
CA ASP A 495 19.36 6.40 -18.62
C ASP A 495 18.47 5.72 -17.57
N LYS A 496 17.52 6.44 -16.98
CA LYS A 496 16.52 5.92 -16.02
C LYS A 496 15.13 5.80 -16.65
N LEU A 497 15.04 5.94 -17.97
CA LEU A 497 13.81 5.71 -18.71
C LEU A 497 13.62 4.21 -18.97
N LEU A 498 12.44 3.73 -18.59
CA LEU A 498 12.08 2.32 -18.58
C LEU A 498 10.84 2.08 -19.44
N VAL A 499 10.81 0.97 -20.17
CA VAL A 499 9.64 0.52 -20.94
C VAL A 499 9.32 -0.93 -20.60
N ARG A 500 8.07 -1.32 -20.87
CA ARG A 500 7.60 -2.69 -20.69
C ARG A 500 7.62 -3.44 -22.01
N ASN A 501 8.80 -3.92 -22.39
CA ASN A 501 9.07 -4.84 -23.48
C ASN A 501 10.54 -5.30 -23.42
N GLU A 502 10.84 -6.45 -24.01
CA GLU A 502 12.18 -7.05 -24.02
C GLU A 502 13.27 -6.12 -24.58
N TYR A 503 12.96 -5.33 -25.60
CA TYR A 503 13.97 -4.64 -26.42
C TYR A 503 14.32 -3.22 -25.96
N GLY A 504 13.63 -2.68 -24.95
CA GLY A 504 13.83 -1.28 -24.54
C GLY A 504 13.24 -0.27 -25.54
N ASN A 505 12.32 -0.70 -26.40
CA ASN A 505 11.74 0.16 -27.44
C ASN A 505 10.62 1.05 -26.86
N PRO A 506 10.67 2.38 -27.01
CA PRO A 506 9.63 3.29 -26.53
C PRO A 506 8.41 3.28 -27.46
N LEU A 507 7.46 2.37 -27.18
CA LEU A 507 6.30 2.15 -28.05
C LEU A 507 5.06 2.97 -27.64
N ARG A 508 4.72 3.03 -26.35
CA ARG A 508 3.47 3.66 -25.87
C ARG A 508 3.65 4.48 -24.61
N THR A 509 4.48 4.01 -23.70
CA THR A 509 4.65 4.60 -22.39
C THR A 509 6.08 4.42 -21.94
N MET A 510 6.70 5.50 -21.46
CA MET A 510 7.98 5.46 -20.77
C MET A 510 7.78 5.80 -19.29
N TYR A 511 8.37 4.98 -18.45
CA TYR A 511 8.42 5.15 -17.01
C TYR A 511 9.76 5.76 -16.63
N ILE A 512 9.81 6.46 -15.50
CA ILE A 512 11.04 6.95 -14.87
C ILE A 512 11.19 6.26 -13.51
N VAL A 513 12.42 5.89 -13.18
CA VAL A 513 12.80 5.24 -11.93
C VAL A 513 13.96 5.98 -11.26
N ASN A 514 14.23 5.68 -9.99
CA ASN A 514 15.47 6.12 -9.33
C ASN A 514 16.62 5.11 -9.50
N ASP A 515 17.78 5.45 -8.97
CA ASP A 515 19.01 4.66 -9.12
C ASP A 515 18.91 3.27 -8.50
N VAL A 516 18.27 3.14 -7.33
CA VAL A 516 18.15 1.85 -6.64
C VAL A 516 17.24 0.91 -7.42
N VAL A 517 16.09 1.40 -7.90
CA VAL A 517 15.19 0.62 -8.76
C VAL A 517 15.90 0.24 -10.07
N LYS A 518 16.69 1.14 -10.65
CA LYS A 518 17.50 0.83 -11.83
C LYS A 518 18.49 -0.31 -11.57
N ALA A 519 19.24 -0.24 -10.47
CA ALA A 519 20.16 -1.30 -10.07
C ALA A 519 19.44 -2.64 -9.89
N VAL A 520 18.25 -2.66 -9.29
CA VAL A 520 17.44 -3.88 -9.16
C VAL A 520 17.00 -4.41 -10.52
N ILE A 521 16.44 -3.59 -11.41
CA ILE A 521 15.96 -4.08 -12.71
C ILE A 521 17.12 -4.56 -13.59
N SER A 522 18.26 -3.85 -13.59
CA SER A 522 19.41 -4.18 -14.45
C SER A 522 20.13 -5.47 -14.07
N ASN A 523 20.04 -5.92 -12.81
CA ASN A 523 20.89 -6.99 -12.27
C ASN A 523 20.13 -8.25 -11.86
N ASN A 524 18.84 -8.34 -12.16
CA ASN A 524 18.02 -9.49 -11.82
C ASN A 524 17.38 -10.08 -13.07
N ASP A 525 17.49 -11.40 -13.22
CA ASP A 525 16.87 -12.11 -14.34
C ASP A 525 15.34 -12.02 -14.22
N TYR A 526 14.71 -11.58 -15.30
CA TYR A 526 13.25 -11.54 -15.44
C TYR A 526 12.61 -12.93 -15.31
N THR A 527 13.37 -14.03 -15.40
CA THR A 527 12.87 -15.39 -15.08
C THR A 527 12.72 -15.64 -13.58
N ARG A 528 13.45 -14.89 -12.75
CA ARG A 528 13.51 -15.07 -11.29
C ARG A 528 12.78 -14.00 -10.51
N LEU A 529 12.56 -12.82 -11.09
CA LEU A 529 11.90 -11.68 -10.46
C LEU A 529 10.67 -11.22 -11.26
N ARG A 530 9.49 -11.72 -10.91
CA ARG A 530 8.21 -11.37 -11.52
C ARG A 530 7.76 -9.99 -11.05
N MET A 531 8.04 -8.98 -11.86
CA MET A 531 7.62 -7.60 -11.62
C MET A 531 6.29 -7.29 -12.32
N ILE A 532 5.34 -6.77 -11.56
CA ILE A 532 4.00 -6.40 -12.04
C ILE A 532 3.97 -4.94 -12.48
N SER A 533 4.65 -4.05 -11.74
CA SER A 533 4.75 -2.61 -12.00
C SER A 533 6.07 -2.06 -11.46
N ALA A 534 6.60 -1.00 -12.08
CA ALA A 534 7.80 -0.31 -11.62
C ALA A 534 7.81 1.16 -12.06
N GLY A 535 8.20 2.05 -11.16
CA GLY A 535 8.42 3.47 -11.42
C GLY A 535 7.16 4.29 -11.68
N VAL A 536 7.37 5.51 -12.18
CA VAL A 536 6.30 6.47 -12.51
C VAL A 536 6.17 6.62 -13.99
N LYS A 537 4.93 6.69 -14.48
CA LYS A 537 4.65 7.01 -15.87
C LYS A 537 5.08 8.44 -16.19
N ALA A 538 6.23 8.63 -16.84
CA ALA A 538 6.75 9.94 -17.17
C ALA A 538 6.18 10.47 -18.49
N PHE A 539 6.22 9.64 -19.54
CA PHE A 539 5.79 10.04 -20.88
C PHE A 539 4.81 9.05 -21.50
N VAL A 540 3.84 9.58 -22.22
CA VAL A 540 2.85 8.79 -22.98
C VAL A 540 2.91 9.20 -24.44
N ARG A 541 2.96 8.21 -25.32
CA ARG A 541 2.93 8.45 -26.76
C ARG A 541 1.54 8.92 -27.19
N GLN A 542 1.51 9.92 -28.03
CA GLN A 542 0.34 10.50 -28.64
C GLN A 542 0.53 10.46 -30.17
N ASP A 543 0.03 9.38 -30.77
CA ASP A 543 -0.01 9.27 -32.23
C ASP A 543 -1.23 10.02 -32.77
N SER A 544 -1.06 10.72 -33.88
CA SER A 544 -2.15 11.24 -34.69
C SER A 544 -2.17 10.47 -36.01
N GLN A 545 -3.29 9.82 -36.32
CA GLN A 545 -3.46 9.01 -37.53
C GLN A 545 -3.38 9.82 -38.85
N LYS A 546 -3.24 11.16 -38.79
CA LYS A 546 -3.35 12.05 -39.96
C LYS A 546 -2.41 13.28 -39.94
N ARG A 547 -1.40 13.34 -39.08
CA ARG A 547 -0.58 14.57 -38.96
C ARG A 547 0.91 14.25 -38.88
N ASP A 548 1.60 14.49 -39.98
CA ASP A 548 3.07 14.51 -40.05
C ASP A 548 3.66 15.76 -39.37
N GLU A 549 2.82 16.72 -38.98
CA GLU A 549 3.19 18.01 -38.37
C GLU A 549 3.47 17.96 -36.86
N ILE A 550 3.50 16.77 -36.23
CA ILE A 550 3.71 16.66 -34.78
C ILE A 550 5.21 16.69 -34.48
N GLY A 551 5.70 17.79 -33.91
CA GLY A 551 7.12 17.94 -33.57
C GLY A 551 7.60 16.99 -32.47
N CYS A 552 6.74 16.64 -31.50
CA CYS A 552 7.03 15.60 -30.51
C CYS A 552 5.81 14.72 -30.24
N LYS A 553 5.97 13.41 -30.47
CA LYS A 553 4.92 12.40 -30.27
C LYS A 553 4.70 12.02 -28.81
N TRP A 554 5.40 12.66 -27.88
CA TRP A 554 5.36 12.31 -26.47
C TRP A 554 4.85 13.48 -25.64
N ARG A 555 3.94 13.15 -24.74
CA ARG A 555 3.45 14.09 -23.73
C ARG A 555 3.90 13.66 -22.35
N VAL A 556 4.14 14.63 -21.48
CA VAL A 556 4.29 14.37 -20.05
C VAL A 556 2.96 13.87 -19.51
N SER A 557 3.00 12.82 -18.69
CA SER A 557 1.81 12.26 -18.05
C SER A 557 1.46 13.03 -16.78
N SER A 558 0.17 13.13 -16.43
CA SER A 558 -0.27 13.76 -15.17
C SER A 558 0.41 13.12 -13.95
N ALA A 559 0.60 11.79 -13.96
CA ALA A 559 1.23 11.07 -12.86
C ALA A 559 2.74 11.35 -12.72
N GLY A 560 3.41 11.73 -13.80
CA GLY A 560 4.86 11.97 -13.83
C GLY A 560 5.25 13.43 -13.99
N ILE A 561 4.29 14.35 -13.99
CA ILE A 561 4.58 15.76 -14.29
C ILE A 561 5.53 16.38 -13.28
N LEU A 562 5.34 16.12 -11.99
CA LEU A 562 6.23 16.64 -10.93
C LEU A 562 7.65 16.06 -11.05
N GLU A 563 7.79 14.79 -11.46
CA GLU A 563 9.09 14.15 -11.68
C GLU A 563 9.83 14.74 -12.88
N VAL A 564 9.13 15.18 -13.91
CA VAL A 564 9.72 15.76 -15.12
C VAL A 564 10.00 17.25 -14.94
N LEU A 565 9.10 17.99 -14.27
CA LEU A 565 9.14 19.45 -14.15
C LEU A 565 10.44 20.02 -13.58
N GLN A 566 11.07 19.32 -12.63
CA GLN A 566 12.36 19.74 -12.07
C GLN A 566 13.46 19.90 -13.15
N TYR A 567 13.33 19.15 -14.25
CA TYR A 567 14.23 19.18 -15.40
C TYR A 567 13.76 20.09 -16.53
N VAL A 568 12.57 20.67 -16.43
CA VAL A 568 12.03 21.60 -17.43
C VAL A 568 12.47 23.04 -17.08
N PRO A 569 13.00 23.82 -18.04
CA PRO A 569 13.26 25.25 -17.85
C PRO A 569 11.98 26.04 -17.58
N ALA A 570 12.05 27.09 -16.77
CA ALA A 570 10.85 27.84 -16.35
C ALA A 570 10.11 28.46 -17.56
N GLU A 571 10.82 28.88 -18.59
CA GLU A 571 10.28 29.43 -19.84
C GLU A 571 9.49 28.43 -20.68
N LYS A 572 9.61 27.13 -20.39
CA LYS A 572 8.83 26.04 -21.00
C LYS A 572 7.59 25.63 -20.21
N VAL A 573 7.36 26.28 -19.07
CA VAL A 573 6.15 26.14 -18.27
C VAL A 573 5.37 27.44 -18.36
N HIS A 574 4.24 27.42 -19.07
CA HIS A 574 3.51 28.64 -19.40
C HIS A 574 2.46 28.95 -18.33
N THR A 575 2.60 30.10 -17.67
CA THR A 575 1.65 30.55 -16.66
C THR A 575 0.35 31.01 -17.31
N ILE A 576 -0.78 30.57 -16.77
CA ILE A 576 -2.13 30.96 -17.22
C ILE A 576 -2.98 31.46 -16.06
N THR A 577 -3.98 32.27 -16.39
CA THR A 577 -4.96 32.78 -15.42
C THR A 577 -6.03 31.72 -15.08
N LEU A 578 -6.70 31.89 -13.94
CA LEU A 578 -7.85 31.07 -13.55
C LEU A 578 -8.99 31.15 -14.57
N GLU A 579 -9.18 32.28 -15.24
CA GLU A 579 -10.17 32.43 -16.31
C GLU A 579 -9.83 31.55 -17.52
N SER A 580 -8.57 31.56 -17.95
CA SER A 580 -8.12 30.70 -19.05
C SER A 580 -8.21 29.23 -18.68
N PHE A 581 -7.87 28.88 -17.43
CA PHE A 581 -8.02 27.53 -16.92
C PHE A 581 -9.50 27.09 -16.89
N ARG A 582 -10.40 27.97 -16.44
CA ARG A 582 -11.85 27.70 -16.44
C ARG A 582 -12.36 27.42 -17.85
N THR A 583 -11.92 28.15 -18.87
CA THR A 583 -12.28 27.84 -20.26
C THR A 583 -11.80 26.45 -20.70
N LEU A 584 -10.58 26.04 -20.31
CA LEU A 584 -10.03 24.71 -20.58
C LEU A 584 -10.75 23.58 -19.80
N GLU A 585 -11.30 23.91 -18.65
CA GLU A 585 -12.11 23.02 -17.81
C GLU A 585 -13.54 22.89 -18.38
N GLU A 586 -14.23 23.98 -18.68
CA GLU A 586 -15.62 23.90 -19.17
C GLU A 586 -15.72 23.33 -20.60
N GLU A 587 -14.71 23.57 -21.45
CA GLU A 587 -14.71 23.15 -22.86
C GLU A 587 -13.67 22.06 -23.14
N MET A 588 -14.04 21.06 -23.95
CA MET A 588 -13.11 19.97 -24.30
C MET A 588 -12.03 20.41 -25.30
N TYR A 589 -12.39 21.29 -26.23
CA TYR A 589 -11.52 21.80 -27.29
C TYR A 589 -11.76 23.30 -27.54
N PRO A 590 -11.60 24.18 -26.54
CA PRO A 590 -11.82 25.60 -26.71
C PRO A 590 -11.01 26.15 -27.90
N PRO A 591 -11.66 26.91 -28.80
CA PRO A 591 -10.99 27.70 -29.81
C PRO A 591 -9.95 28.65 -29.20
N ILE A 592 -8.81 28.82 -29.89
CA ILE A 592 -7.69 29.62 -29.35
C ILE A 592 -8.03 31.11 -29.20
N ASP A 593 -9.04 31.61 -29.92
CA ASP A 593 -9.53 33.00 -29.86
C ASP A 593 -10.33 33.31 -28.58
N LYS A 594 -10.73 32.30 -27.81
CA LYS A 594 -11.34 32.50 -26.48
C LYS A 594 -10.33 32.92 -25.41
N PHE A 595 -9.04 32.69 -25.65
CA PHE A 595 -7.98 33.15 -24.77
C PHE A 595 -7.58 34.57 -25.11
N SER A 596 -7.05 35.32 -24.14
CA SER A 596 -6.64 36.70 -24.32
C SER A 596 -5.26 36.96 -23.68
N GLY A 597 -4.71 38.15 -23.93
CA GLY A 597 -3.44 38.59 -23.35
C GLY A 597 -2.24 37.73 -23.75
N GLU A 598 -1.26 37.64 -22.84
CA GLU A 598 0.02 36.94 -23.07
C GLU A 598 -0.17 35.47 -23.46
N PHE A 599 -1.19 34.81 -22.89
CA PHE A 599 -1.47 33.41 -23.21
C PHE A 599 -1.96 33.24 -24.65
N ARG A 600 -2.81 34.15 -25.16
CA ARG A 600 -3.23 34.14 -26.57
C ARG A 600 -2.04 34.32 -27.51
N GLU A 601 -1.19 35.31 -27.23
CA GLU A 601 0.01 35.56 -28.03
C GLU A 601 0.96 34.36 -28.05
N LEU A 602 1.09 33.68 -26.91
CA LEU A 602 1.87 32.45 -26.80
C LEU A 602 1.28 31.35 -27.69
N LEU A 603 -0.03 31.15 -27.66
CA LEU A 603 -0.69 30.12 -28.49
C LEU A 603 -0.55 30.40 -29.99
N ASP A 604 -0.59 31.66 -30.41
CA ASP A 604 -0.38 32.03 -31.81
C ASP A 604 1.05 31.77 -32.28
N LYS A 605 2.05 31.98 -31.42
CA LYS A 605 3.47 31.75 -31.72
C LYS A 605 3.90 30.28 -31.55
N SER A 606 3.14 29.50 -30.78
CA SER A 606 3.49 28.11 -30.45
C SER A 606 3.23 27.16 -31.62
N GLU A 607 4.13 26.21 -31.82
CA GLU A 607 3.93 25.09 -32.75
C GLU A 607 2.81 24.15 -32.26
N VAL A 608 2.27 23.33 -33.16
CA VAL A 608 1.27 22.32 -32.81
C VAL A 608 1.93 21.22 -31.99
N GLY A 609 1.40 20.93 -30.79
CA GLY A 609 1.93 19.85 -29.96
C GLY A 609 1.65 19.98 -28.48
N ASN A 610 2.48 19.32 -27.69
CA ASN A 610 2.36 19.23 -26.24
C ASN A 610 2.98 20.45 -25.56
N LEU A 611 2.26 21.07 -24.63
CA LEU A 611 2.79 22.13 -23.77
C LEU A 611 2.57 21.77 -22.29
N LEU A 612 3.27 22.49 -21.42
CA LEU A 612 3.08 22.45 -19.98
C LEU A 612 2.59 23.82 -19.53
N ILE A 613 1.53 23.84 -18.73
CA ILE A 613 1.00 25.07 -18.16
C ILE A 613 1.09 25.03 -16.63
N LYS A 614 1.22 26.23 -16.03
CA LYS A 614 1.08 26.47 -14.60
C LYS A 614 -0.15 27.36 -14.39
N VAL A 615 -1.09 26.90 -13.59
CA VAL A 615 -2.19 27.74 -13.08
C VAL A 615 -1.73 28.31 -11.75
N GLU A 616 -1.65 29.64 -11.62
CA GLU A 616 -1.26 30.26 -10.35
C GLU A 616 -2.35 30.09 -9.30
N ALA A 617 -1.91 29.90 -8.04
CA ALA A 617 -2.80 30.01 -6.90
C ALA A 617 -3.37 31.44 -6.80
N GLY A 618 -4.63 31.56 -6.39
CA GLY A 618 -5.30 32.85 -6.28
C GLY A 618 -6.83 32.76 -6.31
N GLU A 619 -7.46 33.92 -6.35
CA GLU A 619 -8.91 34.07 -6.51
C GLU A 619 -9.21 34.63 -7.90
N GLY A 620 -10.24 34.10 -8.55
CA GLY A 620 -10.61 34.51 -9.90
C GLY A 620 -11.61 33.57 -10.54
N ALA A 621 -12.24 34.00 -11.63
CA ALA A 621 -13.20 33.19 -12.39
C ALA A 621 -14.36 32.59 -11.56
N GLY A 622 -14.70 33.19 -10.41
CA GLY A 622 -15.74 32.70 -9.49
C GLY A 622 -15.29 31.60 -8.51
N GLY A 623 -13.98 31.35 -8.38
CA GLY A 623 -13.43 30.36 -7.45
C GLY A 623 -12.09 30.77 -6.85
N LYS A 624 -11.54 29.89 -6.02
CA LYS A 624 -10.23 30.03 -5.37
C LYS A 624 -9.41 28.78 -5.60
N LEU A 625 -8.15 28.95 -5.96
CA LEU A 625 -7.16 27.90 -6.06
C LEU A 625 -6.09 28.14 -4.99
N ASP A 626 -6.00 27.25 -4.00
CA ASP A 626 -5.06 27.43 -2.89
C ASP A 626 -3.61 27.10 -3.26
N LEU A 627 -3.40 26.22 -4.26
CA LEU A 627 -2.07 25.76 -4.68
C LEU A 627 -1.91 25.82 -6.20
N PRO A 628 -0.73 26.18 -6.70
CA PRO A 628 -0.49 26.18 -8.12
C PRO A 628 -0.63 24.77 -8.70
N MET A 629 -1.21 24.66 -9.89
CA MET A 629 -1.37 23.40 -10.59
C MET A 629 -0.52 23.36 -11.84
N TYR A 630 0.07 22.21 -12.12
CA TYR A 630 0.80 21.97 -13.35
C TYR A 630 0.07 20.94 -14.18
N LEU A 631 -0.21 21.27 -15.44
CA LEU A 631 -1.05 20.43 -16.30
C LEU A 631 -0.43 20.25 -17.68
N PRO A 632 -0.46 19.03 -18.24
CA PRO A 632 -0.13 18.82 -19.64
C PRO A 632 -1.32 19.23 -20.53
N VAL A 633 -1.02 19.89 -21.63
CA VAL A 633 -2.04 20.39 -22.58
C VAL A 633 -1.61 20.13 -24.01
N TRP A 634 -2.60 20.01 -24.89
CA TRP A 634 -2.39 19.86 -26.33
C TRP A 634 -2.84 21.13 -27.05
N LYS A 635 -1.94 21.74 -27.80
CA LYS A 635 -2.22 22.85 -28.70
C LYS A 635 -2.39 22.32 -30.12
N ALA A 636 -3.60 22.42 -30.66
CA ALA A 636 -3.89 22.21 -32.07
C ALA A 636 -3.76 23.54 -32.85
N LYS A 637 -3.99 23.50 -34.16
CA LYS A 637 -3.90 24.69 -35.02
C LYS A 637 -4.82 25.83 -34.55
N ASN A 638 -6.07 25.50 -34.23
CA ASN A 638 -7.12 26.47 -33.87
C ASN A 638 -7.78 26.21 -32.51
N SER A 639 -7.32 25.21 -31.76
CA SER A 639 -7.90 24.85 -30.46
C SER A 639 -6.86 24.35 -29.48
N MET A 640 -7.25 24.26 -28.22
CA MET A 640 -6.42 23.73 -27.13
C MET A 640 -7.24 22.75 -26.27
N SER A 641 -6.60 21.79 -25.61
CA SER A 641 -7.29 20.86 -24.72
C SER A 641 -6.41 20.40 -23.55
N LEU A 642 -7.02 20.21 -22.38
CA LEU A 642 -6.37 19.54 -21.23
C LEU A 642 -6.10 18.08 -21.55
N LEU A 643 -4.94 17.58 -21.14
CA LEU A 643 -4.54 16.18 -21.30
C LEU A 643 -4.63 15.39 -19.99
N ILE A 644 -5.69 15.66 -19.22
CA ILE A 644 -6.02 14.98 -17.96
C ILE A 644 -7.08 13.89 -18.17
N ASP A 645 -7.23 12.98 -17.21
CA ASP A 645 -8.31 12.00 -17.27
C ASP A 645 -9.67 12.68 -17.09
N LYS A 646 -10.72 12.14 -17.74
CA LYS A 646 -12.09 12.69 -17.60
C LYS A 646 -12.57 12.73 -16.14
N ARG A 647 -12.06 11.85 -15.28
CA ARG A 647 -12.38 11.80 -13.85
C ARG A 647 -11.59 12.80 -13.02
N GLU A 648 -10.38 13.18 -13.43
CA GLU A 648 -9.62 14.26 -12.79
C GLU A 648 -10.21 15.63 -13.14
N LYS A 649 -10.88 15.70 -14.29
CA LYS A 649 -11.54 16.91 -14.78
C LYS A 649 -12.86 17.23 -14.06
N ALA A 650 -13.62 16.21 -13.67
CA ALA A 650 -14.96 16.31 -13.09
C ALA A 650 -14.92 16.30 -11.56
#